data_AF-A0A426JKP9-F1
#
_entry.id   AF-A0A426JKP9-F1
#
_cell.length_a   1.000
_cell.length_b   1.000
_cell.length_c   1.000
_cell.angle_alpha   90.00
_cell.angle_beta   90.00
_cell.angle_gamma   90.00
#
_symmetry.space_group_name_H-M   'P 1'
#
loop_
_entity.id
_entity.type
_entity.pdbx_description
1 polymer ?
#
loop_
_entity_poly.entity_id
_entity_poly.type
_entity_poly.pdbx_seq_one_letter_code
_entity_poly.pdbx_strand_id
1 'polypeptide(L)'
;MTARQVEADLPLLAEDHASDGWSVAELPAPGPWRALTVAEANDLLTAGGYGLWVERDADGGLLLAGIGTGIPLGANATWVDLYRALVRLRRTRRVFDAAWLHRLTGSLGPGTGGSPQVTEVPAERVDLLAGEHRELAHRVLASLHGPGTGPKVPFPEARVTVGRRERAVRVQAVDSPDRAWRALQGWERFAGVVAADPELRMHCATQPVPAAVVDTGTGSTALLRVVDPAPAHPSHPGGTIAADLAALLHPDADGTPKLLRVVLDNRFARREDELDHFLEHFVRPLLRVFRLALDTHGLGLFALDESGFAIELSPELQATGRIVVTDHERITAEPSRAEVTTGVRALVSTLERLGDGFAALRADRRDHEVRDAVRRVVGEELRYLAPHTAELLSGEQPLQSYAHTVPESQDAVLKSVLERVQQATRERRWNPGAPQPAVVIDLDLCGLVPLQRITDAARAISGPRPGAPGGILELAGPATLPVLPTHVPGSWEHFVRASGLGERYPAVDWERLRGDFLRAFQSRPRERLRTDHVNAGLARFVWDVQDAGGQVVFCTARKERFREVTAEVLAEAGVPDATLLVVPDHTTRPIAEVKAERVRALDGLDVVAVFDDEQSNRAAVRADFGDALPVAVEVPGLAGQRGPDDPVPDGAAVIATFETRPSAPGGPKLSNTHSLEELQIGAMRRNPLARRWAVHLTEGETRSLVDSIVADTDRAAVRTGRSAVAKFGLEEHPDDVERVLPALHHVLTRKQFIKGSRANYRLEDLERDAEEPVRAGEPIDVVLLGFPVKQCLNRLKASGPLPDLAELGAMARLREMQRAVAAVHPPGLRFNILTDGRHFRSRPAAIVDAYQRKLREYVDLVGIGDRTVVADIDEVAEQRLGPGLHAERARRIANYRKLLSDRLRDFDITDNPLRTLEAVHDWSTGETDFAPHVIGLFREILMSLVYSVPVTVPRGTDRLEWSVALYADIYNVTDPSASAEIRQGRRAVLRRAWHTVIRYMATMQVDDEFGYERMFPHRVRLTLSAVRKGCLGFTYLGGSGLLPWQGTGVLDPRGRVAIDFAVSLQDQGFVPVYSPLLGPRQPWAMVPADRTHLVEPSNVPAPRGVPARAGLTLDEEFARKARLRRK
;
A
#
# COMPACT_ATOMS: atom_id res chain seq x y z
N MET A 1 65.26 -40.44 28.70
CA MET A 1 66.73 -40.23 28.72
C MET A 1 67.04 -38.99 27.88
N THR A 2 67.89 -38.12 28.41
CA THR A 2 68.86 -37.19 27.77
C THR A 2 68.91 -37.03 26.23
N ALA A 3 69.32 -35.87 25.65
CA ALA A 3 69.55 -34.49 26.13
C ALA A 3 70.07 -33.60 24.96
N ARG A 4 70.16 -32.26 25.18
CA ARG A 4 71.00 -31.23 24.48
C ARG A 4 70.56 -30.78 23.06
N GLN A 5 70.85 -29.58 22.51
CA GLN A 5 71.25 -28.19 22.93
C GLN A 5 71.19 -27.32 21.60
N VAL A 6 71.22 -25.96 21.49
CA VAL A 6 71.46 -24.82 22.41
C VAL A 6 70.76 -23.51 21.92
N GLU A 7 70.70 -22.48 22.78
CA GLU A 7 70.94 -21.00 22.65
C GLU A 7 71.05 -20.29 21.27
N ALA A 8 70.82 -18.97 21.09
CA ALA A 8 70.27 -17.83 21.89
C ALA A 8 69.78 -16.74 20.86
N ASP A 9 69.13 -15.60 21.14
CA ASP A 9 69.22 -14.61 22.23
C ASP A 9 67.89 -13.88 22.49
N LEU A 10 67.72 -13.39 23.72
CA LEU A 10 66.74 -12.37 24.13
C LEU A 10 67.41 -10.97 24.15
N PRO A 11 66.63 -9.90 24.33
CA PRO A 11 66.72 -9.30 25.67
C PRO A 11 65.34 -8.97 26.29
N LEU A 12 65.21 -9.35 27.57
CA LEU A 12 64.18 -8.91 28.50
C LEU A 12 64.77 -7.80 29.40
N LEU A 13 64.17 -6.60 29.38
CA LEU A 13 64.17 -5.57 30.44
C LEU A 13 63.00 -4.61 30.11
N ALA A 14 62.21 -4.08 31.05
CA ALA A 14 61.96 -4.37 32.47
C ALA A 14 60.59 -3.77 32.86
N GLU A 15 60.01 -4.16 33.99
CA GLU A 15 58.82 -3.50 34.56
C GLU A 15 59.18 -2.25 35.41
N ASP A 16 58.15 -1.46 35.74
CA ASP A 16 58.13 -0.25 36.58
C ASP A 16 58.83 1.03 36.10
N HIS A 17 58.03 1.93 35.50
CA HIS A 17 57.80 3.24 36.11
C HIS A 17 56.38 3.76 35.81
N ALA A 18 55.86 4.58 36.73
CA ALA A 18 54.49 5.09 36.70
C ALA A 18 54.25 6.23 35.70
N SER A 19 52.96 6.54 35.50
CA SER A 19 52.41 7.70 34.78
C SER A 19 52.88 7.90 33.34
N ASP A 20 52.07 7.40 32.40
CA ASP A 20 51.46 8.31 31.42
C ASP A 20 50.12 7.74 30.92
N GLY A 21 49.05 8.15 31.59
CA GLY A 21 47.69 7.75 31.25
C GLY A 21 47.16 8.55 30.07
N TRP A 22 47.59 8.22 28.86
CA TRP A 22 47.02 8.80 27.63
C TRP A 22 45.57 8.34 27.48
N SER A 23 44.65 9.23 27.83
CA SER A 23 43.23 8.92 27.73
C SER A 23 42.81 8.83 26.26
N VAL A 24 41.95 7.87 25.94
CA VAL A 24 41.38 7.67 24.59
C VAL A 24 40.45 8.84 24.17
N ALA A 25 40.34 9.90 24.99
CA ALA A 25 39.46 11.04 24.76
C ALA A 25 40.10 12.18 23.93
N GLU A 26 41.42 12.20 23.72
CA GLU A 26 42.10 13.39 23.18
C GLU A 26 42.38 13.39 21.66
N LEU A 27 42.19 12.26 20.97
CA LEU A 27 42.42 12.19 19.51
C LEU A 27 41.20 12.68 18.70
N PRO A 28 41.34 13.74 17.87
CA PRO A 28 40.24 14.27 17.07
C PRO A 28 39.90 13.32 15.90
N ALA A 29 38.60 13.04 15.71
CA ALA A 29 38.14 12.15 14.65
C ALA A 29 38.51 12.69 13.24
N PRO A 30 39.20 11.90 12.39
CA PRO A 30 39.47 12.25 11.00
C PRO A 30 38.21 12.24 10.14
N GLY A 31 38.05 13.23 9.24
CA GLY A 31 37.01 13.24 8.19
C GLY A 31 37.00 11.96 7.33
N PRO A 32 35.85 11.53 6.75
CA PRO A 32 35.73 10.30 5.96
C PRO A 32 36.69 10.24 4.78
N TRP A 33 37.02 11.42 4.24
CA TRP A 33 37.90 11.63 3.09
C TRP A 33 39.34 11.99 3.47
N ARG A 34 39.66 12.08 4.77
CA ARG A 34 41.05 12.22 5.23
C ARG A 34 41.81 10.93 4.89
N ALA A 35 43.06 11.09 4.46
CA ALA A 35 43.96 9.98 4.21
C ALA A 35 44.08 9.08 5.45
N LEU A 36 43.94 7.78 5.24
CA LEU A 36 44.04 6.75 6.26
C LEU A 36 45.52 6.59 6.66
N THR A 37 45.80 6.62 7.96
CA THR A 37 47.13 6.24 8.47
C THR A 37 47.08 4.81 9.03
N VAL A 38 48.20 4.09 8.91
CA VAL A 38 48.34 2.71 9.42
C VAL A 38 48.07 2.64 10.92
N ALA A 39 48.61 3.59 11.70
CA ALA A 39 48.44 3.64 13.15
C ALA A 39 46.97 3.82 13.54
N GLU A 40 46.33 4.91 13.10
CA GLU A 40 44.93 5.19 13.45
C GLU A 40 43.99 4.06 12.98
N ALA A 41 44.25 3.47 11.81
CA ALA A 41 43.50 2.33 11.31
C ALA A 41 43.62 1.09 12.22
N ASN A 42 44.83 0.78 12.69
CA ASN A 42 45.09 -0.37 13.55
C ASN A 42 44.53 -0.21 14.95
N ASP A 43 44.58 1.01 15.51
CA ASP A 43 43.92 1.33 16.77
C ASP A 43 42.40 1.11 16.67
N LEU A 44 41.77 1.59 15.58
CA LEU A 44 40.35 1.40 15.32
C LEU A 44 39.96 -0.07 15.10
N LEU A 45 40.76 -0.83 14.36
CA LEU A 45 40.51 -2.25 14.07
C LEU A 45 40.68 -3.13 15.32
N THR A 46 41.66 -2.79 16.17
CA THR A 46 41.91 -3.46 17.45
C THR A 46 40.79 -3.17 18.44
N ALA A 47 40.40 -1.89 18.62
CA ALA A 47 39.30 -1.49 19.49
C ALA A 47 37.94 -2.11 19.06
N GLY A 48 37.70 -2.25 17.76
CA GLY A 48 36.51 -2.92 17.22
C GLY A 48 36.53 -4.46 17.32
N GLY A 49 37.65 -5.07 17.72
CA GLY A 49 37.80 -6.51 17.87
C GLY A 49 37.72 -7.28 16.54
N TYR A 50 38.13 -6.66 15.43
CA TYR A 50 37.98 -7.23 14.08
C TYR A 50 38.94 -8.38 13.77
N GLY A 51 40.10 -8.44 14.46
CA GLY A 51 41.17 -9.39 14.13
C GLY A 51 41.83 -9.12 12.77
N LEU A 52 41.88 -7.85 12.39
CA LEU A 52 42.41 -7.33 11.14
C LEU A 52 43.38 -6.19 11.45
N TRP A 53 44.32 -5.93 10.55
CA TRP A 53 45.18 -4.74 10.61
C TRP A 53 45.40 -4.21 9.19
N VAL A 54 45.64 -2.91 9.07
CA VAL A 54 46.18 -2.29 7.87
C VAL A 54 47.71 -2.36 7.95
N GLU A 55 48.33 -2.69 6.82
CA GLU A 55 49.77 -2.62 6.59
C GLU A 55 50.05 -1.94 5.25
N ARG A 56 51.32 -1.69 4.92
CA ARG A 56 51.72 -1.25 3.58
C ARG A 56 52.17 -2.46 2.77
N ASP A 57 51.69 -2.55 1.54
CA ASP A 57 52.20 -3.52 0.55
C ASP A 57 53.55 -3.07 -0.04
N ALA A 58 54.16 -3.94 -0.85
CA ALA A 58 55.47 -3.71 -1.46
C ALA A 58 55.49 -2.53 -2.46
N ASP A 59 54.34 -2.13 -2.99
CA ASP A 59 54.19 -1.01 -3.93
C ASP A 59 53.81 0.30 -3.20
N GLY A 60 53.79 0.29 -1.87
CA GLY A 60 53.47 1.43 -1.00
C GLY A 60 51.98 1.67 -0.77
N GLY A 61 51.12 0.82 -1.36
CA GLY A 61 49.68 0.79 -1.14
C GLY A 61 49.31 0.40 0.28
N LEU A 62 48.12 0.78 0.75
CA LEU A 62 47.58 0.28 2.00
C LEU A 62 46.78 -1.01 1.75
N LEU A 63 47.05 -2.03 2.56
CA LEU A 63 46.47 -3.38 2.50
C LEU A 63 45.78 -3.71 3.82
N LEU A 64 44.54 -4.18 3.78
CA LEU A 64 43.84 -4.72 4.95
C LEU A 64 44.15 -6.23 5.06
N ALA A 65 45.01 -6.58 6.01
CA ALA A 65 45.50 -7.93 6.29
C ALA A 65 44.74 -8.60 7.46
N GLY A 66 44.96 -9.91 7.62
CA GLY A 66 44.31 -10.77 8.62
C GLY A 66 43.25 -11.75 8.07
N ILE A 67 42.91 -11.69 6.78
CA ILE A 67 42.09 -12.71 6.09
C ILE A 67 42.69 -13.01 4.71
N GLY A 68 43.09 -14.27 4.48
CA GLY A 68 43.58 -14.73 3.18
C GLY A 68 44.80 -13.96 2.68
N THR A 69 44.75 -13.49 1.44
CA THR A 69 45.82 -12.72 0.78
C THR A 69 45.76 -11.20 1.04
N GLY A 70 44.89 -10.74 1.95
CA GLY A 70 44.63 -9.32 2.19
C GLY A 70 43.73 -8.66 1.13
N ILE A 71 43.19 -7.48 1.47
CA ILE A 71 42.37 -6.65 0.58
C ILE A 71 43.08 -5.31 0.33
N PRO A 72 43.44 -4.96 -0.92
CA PRO A 72 44.04 -3.67 -1.22
C PRO A 72 43.04 -2.53 -1.01
N LEU A 73 43.44 -1.52 -0.24
CA LEU A 73 42.75 -0.24 -0.04
C LEU A 73 43.31 0.85 -0.98
N GLY A 74 44.56 0.71 -1.42
CA GLY A 74 45.24 1.60 -2.38
C GLY A 74 46.21 2.60 -1.73
N ALA A 75 47.01 3.28 -2.55
CA ALA A 75 48.08 4.18 -2.09
C ALA A 75 47.58 5.43 -1.35
N ASN A 76 46.41 5.95 -1.73
CA ASN A 76 45.76 7.11 -1.11
C ASN A 76 44.45 6.71 -0.42
N ALA A 77 44.41 5.54 0.23
CA ALA A 77 43.19 5.05 0.86
C ALA A 77 42.66 6.03 1.91
N THR A 78 41.34 6.18 1.95
CA THR A 78 40.63 7.00 2.95
C THR A 78 39.96 6.12 4.00
N TRP A 79 39.42 6.75 5.05
CA TRP A 79 38.61 6.05 6.05
C TRP A 79 37.39 5.35 5.44
N VAL A 80 36.81 5.89 4.37
CA VAL A 80 35.73 5.24 3.61
C VAL A 80 36.22 3.97 2.89
N ASP A 81 37.48 3.90 2.45
CA ASP A 81 38.00 2.72 1.75
C ASP A 81 38.26 1.55 2.71
N LEU A 82 38.82 1.83 3.88
CA LEU A 82 38.88 0.85 4.99
C LEU A 82 37.49 0.36 5.37
N TYR A 83 36.54 1.28 5.51
CA TYR A 83 35.15 0.95 5.83
C TYR A 83 34.50 0.06 4.76
N ARG A 84 34.65 0.39 3.46
CA ARG A 84 34.19 -0.44 2.34
C ARG A 84 34.76 -1.86 2.40
N ALA A 85 36.04 -2.01 2.77
CA ALA A 85 36.67 -3.32 2.91
C ALA A 85 36.08 -4.14 4.07
N LEU A 86 35.86 -3.52 5.24
CA LEU A 86 35.21 -4.15 6.40
C LEU A 86 33.77 -4.59 6.08
N VAL A 87 33.01 -3.74 5.38
CA VAL A 87 31.65 -4.00 4.90
C VAL A 87 31.61 -5.18 3.92
N ARG A 88 32.52 -5.19 2.92
CA ARG A 88 32.64 -6.30 1.94
C ARG A 88 32.93 -7.64 2.62
N LEU A 89 33.69 -7.64 3.72
CA LEU A 89 33.99 -8.82 4.53
C LEU A 89 32.82 -9.31 5.39
N ARG A 90 31.71 -8.56 5.49
CA ARG A 90 30.52 -8.88 6.32
C ARG A 90 30.86 -9.22 7.78
N ARG A 91 31.92 -8.61 8.33
CA ARG A 91 32.36 -8.85 9.72
C ARG A 91 31.51 -8.02 10.68
N THR A 92 30.45 -8.62 11.21
CA THR A 92 29.75 -8.10 12.39
C THR A 92 30.67 -8.11 13.60
N ARG A 93 30.63 -7.05 14.42
CA ARG A 93 31.48 -6.91 15.61
C ARG A 93 31.23 -8.01 16.64
N ARG A 94 32.23 -8.22 17.51
CA ARG A 94 32.05 -8.92 18.78
C ARG A 94 31.60 -8.01 19.93
N VAL A 95 31.77 -6.69 19.80
CA VAL A 95 31.44 -5.70 20.84
C VAL A 95 30.81 -4.46 20.18
N PHE A 96 29.75 -3.92 20.78
CA PHE A 96 29.16 -2.63 20.38
C PHE A 96 29.88 -1.48 21.11
N ASP A 97 30.24 -0.43 20.36
CA ASP A 97 30.85 0.80 20.88
C ASP A 97 30.13 2.00 20.27
N ALA A 98 29.34 2.71 21.08
CA ALA A 98 28.64 3.92 20.68
C ALA A 98 29.60 5.10 20.44
N ALA A 99 30.75 5.16 21.12
CA ALA A 99 31.77 6.17 20.86
C ALA A 99 32.42 5.97 19.48
N TRP A 100 32.51 4.73 19.00
CA TRP A 100 32.93 4.45 17.62
C TRP A 100 31.92 4.99 16.60
N LEU A 101 30.62 4.76 16.82
CA LEU A 101 29.59 5.23 15.88
C LEU A 101 29.56 6.76 15.88
N HIS A 102 29.68 7.37 17.06
CA HIS A 102 29.87 8.81 17.25
C HIS A 102 31.10 9.35 16.49
N ARG A 103 32.26 8.68 16.56
CA ARG A 103 33.47 9.06 15.80
C ARG A 103 33.22 9.03 14.28
N LEU A 104 32.47 8.04 13.79
CA LEU A 104 32.11 7.93 12.37
C LEU A 104 31.05 8.97 11.93
N THR A 105 30.00 9.23 12.71
CA THR A 105 29.02 10.29 12.39
C THR A 105 29.64 11.68 12.48
N GLY A 106 30.53 11.90 13.46
CA GLY A 106 31.19 13.18 13.69
C GLY A 106 32.21 13.56 12.62
N SER A 107 32.67 12.60 11.81
CA SER A 107 33.56 12.88 10.69
C SER A 107 32.80 13.30 9.42
N LEU A 108 31.54 12.87 9.24
CA LEU A 108 30.78 13.11 8.02
C LEU A 108 30.41 14.59 7.78
N GLY A 109 30.16 15.35 8.85
CA GLY A 109 29.69 16.74 8.76
C GLY A 109 30.81 17.76 8.48
N PRO A 110 30.55 18.82 7.68
CA PRO A 110 31.50 19.93 7.51
C PRO A 110 31.66 20.73 8.81
N GLY A 111 32.89 21.18 9.10
CA GLY A 111 33.18 21.99 10.29
C GLY A 111 32.51 23.37 10.22
N THR A 112 31.41 23.57 10.94
CA THR A 112 30.64 24.81 10.92
C THR A 112 31.34 25.94 11.67
N GLY A 113 31.88 26.92 10.93
CA GLY A 113 32.34 28.20 11.48
C GLY A 113 31.18 29.21 11.55
N GLY A 114 30.95 29.78 12.73
CA GLY A 114 29.91 30.79 12.95
C GLY A 114 29.44 30.82 14.40
N SER A 115 30.07 31.67 15.22
CA SER A 115 29.72 31.80 16.65
C SER A 115 28.73 32.95 16.88
N PRO A 116 27.51 32.70 17.36
CA PRO A 116 26.82 33.69 18.19
C PRO A 116 27.62 33.95 19.47
N GLN A 117 27.29 35.02 20.21
CA GLN A 117 27.95 35.32 21.48
C GLN A 117 27.64 34.20 22.49
N VAL A 118 28.65 33.38 22.78
CA VAL A 118 28.56 32.13 23.53
C VAL A 118 29.54 32.20 24.69
N THR A 119 29.03 31.94 25.89
CA THR A 119 29.85 31.76 27.09
C THR A 119 29.86 30.29 27.45
N GLU A 120 31.05 29.67 27.42
CA GLU A 120 31.28 28.28 27.83
C GLU A 120 31.98 28.27 29.19
N VAL A 121 31.38 27.58 30.18
CA VAL A 121 31.91 27.49 31.55
C VAL A 121 31.85 26.04 32.05
N PRO A 122 32.96 25.46 32.55
CA PRO A 122 32.95 24.14 33.17
C PRO A 122 31.99 24.04 34.37
N ALA A 123 31.42 22.87 34.61
CA ALA A 123 30.41 22.66 35.66
C ALA A 123 30.95 23.00 37.07
N GLU A 124 32.19 22.63 37.37
CA GLU A 124 32.90 22.98 38.61
C GLU A 124 33.32 24.47 38.70
N ARG A 125 33.02 25.26 37.67
CA ARG A 125 33.32 26.71 37.59
C ARG A 125 32.07 27.57 37.41
N VAL A 126 30.87 27.04 37.67
CA VAL A 126 29.59 27.78 37.60
C VAL A 126 29.59 29.05 38.46
N ASP A 127 30.37 29.09 39.54
CA ASP A 127 30.55 30.29 40.36
C ASP A 127 31.31 31.45 39.70
N LEU A 128 31.93 31.22 38.52
CA LEU A 128 32.51 32.26 37.67
C LEU A 128 31.46 32.99 36.80
N LEU A 129 30.23 32.48 36.72
CA LEU A 129 29.11 33.22 36.13
C LEU A 129 28.71 34.40 37.05
N ALA A 130 28.19 35.48 36.47
CA ALA A 130 27.72 36.64 37.21
C ALA A 130 26.19 36.79 37.11
N GLY A 131 25.58 37.33 38.16
CA GLY A 131 24.15 37.67 38.20
C GLY A 131 23.22 36.49 37.95
N GLU A 132 22.13 36.75 37.23
CA GLU A 132 21.02 35.81 37.00
C GLU A 132 21.47 34.51 36.34
N HIS A 133 22.51 34.52 35.50
CA HIS A 133 23.07 33.32 34.88
C HIS A 133 23.69 32.35 35.91
N ARG A 134 24.28 32.86 36.99
CA ARG A 134 24.82 32.04 38.10
C ARG A 134 23.69 31.41 38.90
N GLU A 135 22.68 32.19 39.27
CA GLU A 135 21.50 31.67 39.98
C GLU A 135 20.72 30.65 39.15
N LEU A 136 20.63 30.86 37.84
CA LEU A 136 19.94 29.96 36.93
C LEU A 136 20.66 28.62 36.80
N ALA A 137 21.98 28.64 36.62
CA ALA A 137 22.81 27.44 36.62
C ALA A 137 22.70 26.69 37.97
N HIS A 138 22.77 27.40 39.11
CA HIS A 138 22.59 26.80 40.43
C HIS A 138 21.17 26.26 40.69
N ARG A 139 20.11 26.89 40.17
CA ARG A 139 18.73 26.37 40.27
C ARG A 139 18.52 25.11 39.42
N VAL A 140 19.07 25.08 38.21
CA VAL A 140 19.07 23.88 37.36
C VAL A 140 19.83 22.76 38.06
N LEU A 141 21.03 23.02 38.58
CA LEU A 141 21.78 22.06 39.39
C LEU A 141 20.94 21.59 40.60
N ALA A 142 20.36 22.48 41.41
CA ALA A 142 19.59 22.12 42.59
C ALA A 142 18.37 21.23 42.28
N SER A 143 17.66 21.47 41.18
CA SER A 143 16.53 20.62 40.76
C SER A 143 16.90 19.17 40.45
N LEU A 144 18.17 18.90 40.11
CA LEU A 144 18.69 17.57 39.80
C LEU A 144 19.05 16.74 41.06
N HIS A 145 19.00 17.34 42.25
CA HIS A 145 19.39 16.70 43.53
C HIS A 145 18.19 16.32 44.43
N GLY A 146 16.94 16.49 43.97
CA GLY A 146 15.73 16.27 44.77
C GLY A 146 15.15 14.84 44.70
N PRO A 147 14.60 14.28 45.80
CA PRO A 147 14.06 12.93 45.80
C PRO A 147 12.61 12.83 45.28
N GLY A 148 12.43 12.17 44.13
CA GLY A 148 11.32 11.23 43.92
C GLY A 148 9.90 11.77 43.71
N THR A 149 9.66 13.08 43.63
CA THR A 149 8.36 13.63 43.23
C THR A 149 8.53 14.72 42.16
N GLY A 150 7.84 14.57 41.01
CA GLY A 150 7.71 15.69 40.06
C GLY A 150 6.92 16.83 40.71
N PRO A 151 7.25 18.11 40.42
CA PRO A 151 6.77 18.68 39.15
C PRO A 151 7.63 19.82 38.54
N LYS A 152 7.22 20.27 37.34
CA LYS A 152 7.44 21.62 36.75
C LYS A 152 8.80 22.31 37.06
N VAL A 153 9.78 22.09 36.19
CA VAL A 153 10.93 23.00 36.06
C VAL A 153 10.45 24.32 35.41
N PRO A 154 10.66 25.50 36.02
CA PRO A 154 10.42 26.78 35.34
C PRO A 154 11.51 27.01 34.29
N PHE A 155 11.11 27.50 33.11
CA PHE A 155 12.02 27.64 31.98
C PHE A 155 13.05 28.75 32.21
N PRO A 156 14.34 28.55 31.84
CA PRO A 156 15.34 29.60 31.92
C PRO A 156 15.13 30.68 30.86
N GLU A 157 15.44 31.94 31.19
CA GLU A 157 15.54 33.06 30.22
C GLU A 157 16.75 32.92 29.28
N ALA A 158 17.59 31.91 29.49
CA ALA A 158 18.74 31.57 28.66
C ALA A 158 18.78 30.06 28.31
N ARG A 159 18.94 29.76 27.03
CA ARG A 159 19.14 28.43 26.45
C ARG A 159 20.45 27.85 26.97
N VAL A 160 20.40 26.64 27.50
CA VAL A 160 21.57 25.90 27.96
C VAL A 160 21.83 24.71 27.04
N THR A 161 23.06 24.59 26.55
CA THR A 161 23.59 23.46 25.77
C THR A 161 24.93 23.04 26.36
N VAL A 162 25.53 21.93 25.92
CA VAL A 162 26.86 21.49 26.40
C VAL A 162 27.80 21.32 25.21
N GLY A 163 29.00 21.89 25.33
CA GLY A 163 30.03 21.85 24.29
C GLY A 163 30.60 20.45 24.10
N ARG A 164 30.69 19.99 22.85
CA ARG A 164 31.08 18.62 22.45
C ARG A 164 32.50 18.16 22.84
N ARG A 165 33.34 19.02 23.46
CA ARG A 165 34.77 18.72 23.71
C ARG A 165 35.26 18.81 25.16
N GLU A 166 34.67 19.62 26.04
CA GLU A 166 35.33 19.98 27.32
C GLU A 166 34.45 19.96 28.58
N ARG A 167 33.30 19.26 28.58
CA ARG A 167 32.31 19.28 29.70
C ARG A 167 31.80 20.69 30.06
N ALA A 168 31.92 21.65 29.15
CA ALA A 168 31.54 23.03 29.37
C ALA A 168 30.04 23.27 29.10
N VAL A 169 29.39 23.98 30.02
CA VAL A 169 28.01 24.48 29.89
C VAL A 169 28.03 25.72 29.01
N ARG A 170 27.34 25.65 27.88
CA ARG A 170 27.16 26.73 26.90
C ARG A 170 25.81 27.42 27.15
N VAL A 171 25.84 28.68 27.55
CA VAL A 171 24.62 29.49 27.79
C VAL A 171 24.45 30.53 26.68
N GLN A 172 23.24 30.65 26.13
CA GLN A 172 22.83 31.58 25.08
C GLN A 172 21.50 32.25 25.50
N ALA A 173 21.34 33.56 25.33
CA ALA A 173 20.07 34.24 25.67
C ALA A 173 18.90 33.74 24.80
N VAL A 174 17.67 33.74 25.33
CA VAL A 174 16.44 33.48 24.56
C VAL A 174 15.64 34.77 24.43
N ASP A 175 15.33 35.19 23.21
CA ASP A 175 14.60 36.44 22.95
C ASP A 175 13.15 36.44 23.48
N SER A 176 12.58 35.25 23.77
CA SER A 176 11.24 35.07 24.32
C SER A 176 11.05 33.68 24.96
N PRO A 177 10.80 33.57 26.28
CA PRO A 177 10.52 32.30 26.95
C PRO A 177 9.31 31.55 26.36
N ASP A 178 8.23 32.28 26.02
CA ASP A 178 7.01 31.72 25.42
C ASP A 178 7.23 31.09 24.04
N ARG A 179 8.28 31.52 23.32
CA ARG A 179 8.67 30.94 22.03
C ARG A 179 9.41 29.62 22.23
N ALA A 180 10.36 29.57 23.17
CA ALA A 180 11.10 28.35 23.50
C ALA A 180 10.18 27.26 24.09
N TRP A 181 9.23 27.64 24.94
CA TRP A 181 8.24 26.72 25.49
C TRP A 181 7.39 26.05 24.39
N ARG A 182 6.87 26.85 23.45
CA ARG A 182 6.09 26.33 22.30
C ARG A 182 6.91 25.41 21.40
N ALA A 183 8.17 25.74 21.13
CA ALA A 183 9.06 24.90 20.32
C ALA A 183 9.31 23.52 20.96
N LEU A 184 9.57 23.47 22.27
CA LEU A 184 9.77 22.20 22.98
C LEU A 184 8.50 21.38 23.10
N GLN A 185 7.33 22.00 23.35
CA GLN A 185 6.06 21.27 23.31
C GLN A 185 5.74 20.72 21.90
N GLY A 186 6.07 21.49 20.86
CA GLY A 186 6.00 21.02 19.46
C GLY A 186 6.90 19.82 19.21
N TRP A 187 8.14 19.86 19.72
CA TRP A 187 9.10 18.77 19.63
C TRP A 187 8.68 17.52 20.40
N GLU A 188 8.29 17.64 21.67
CA GLU A 188 7.84 16.51 22.50
C GLU A 188 6.62 15.83 21.88
N ARG A 189 5.65 16.62 21.38
CA ARG A 189 4.50 16.12 20.62
C ARG A 189 4.95 15.39 19.36
N PHE A 190 5.87 15.98 18.58
CA PHE A 190 6.36 15.34 17.35
C PHE A 190 7.14 14.04 17.63
N ALA A 191 8.05 14.01 18.59
CA ALA A 191 8.80 12.82 18.97
C ALA A 191 7.88 11.71 19.50
N GLY A 192 6.86 12.07 20.30
CA GLY A 192 5.82 11.14 20.74
C GLY A 192 5.02 10.57 19.58
N VAL A 193 4.65 11.40 18.60
CA VAL A 193 3.97 10.97 17.37
C VAL A 193 4.87 10.06 16.52
N VAL A 194 6.16 10.37 16.34
CA VAL A 194 7.13 9.52 15.60
C VAL A 194 7.35 8.16 16.28
N ALA A 195 7.24 8.08 17.61
CA ALA A 195 7.30 6.82 18.34
C ALA A 195 6.02 5.98 18.22
N ALA A 196 4.86 6.64 18.27
CA ALA A 196 3.54 6.01 18.36
C ALA A 196 2.89 5.70 17.00
N ASP A 197 3.01 6.58 16.00
CA ASP A 197 2.47 6.38 14.65
C ASP A 197 3.43 5.49 13.84
N PRO A 198 3.03 4.25 13.47
CA PRO A 198 3.91 3.34 12.77
C PRO A 198 4.18 3.74 11.31
N GLU A 199 3.28 4.45 10.63
CA GLU A 199 3.52 4.92 9.25
C GLU A 199 4.56 6.04 9.26
N LEU A 200 4.45 6.97 10.22
CA LEU A 200 5.47 8.01 10.40
C LEU A 200 6.82 7.40 10.84
N ARG A 201 6.80 6.45 11.79
CA ARG A 201 7.99 5.75 12.29
C ARG A 201 8.79 4.99 11.23
N MET A 202 8.11 4.53 10.16
CA MET A 202 8.75 3.88 9.01
C MET A 202 9.58 4.81 8.14
N HIS A 203 9.31 6.12 8.20
CA HIS A 203 9.93 7.15 7.35
C HIS A 203 10.64 8.26 8.14
N CYS A 204 10.45 8.31 9.47
CA CYS A 204 11.00 9.32 10.35
C CYS A 204 11.66 8.71 11.59
N ALA A 205 12.76 9.32 12.00
CA ALA A 205 13.27 9.33 13.35
C ALA A 205 13.48 10.78 13.80
N THR A 206 13.72 10.98 15.09
CA THR A 206 14.14 12.24 15.69
C THR A 206 15.54 12.07 16.28
N GLN A 207 16.33 13.13 16.29
CA GLN A 207 17.56 13.17 17.07
C GLN A 207 17.19 13.45 18.54
N PRO A 208 17.45 12.55 19.50
CA PRO A 208 17.12 12.82 20.90
C PRO A 208 17.64 14.16 21.41
N VAL A 209 16.76 14.94 22.03
CA VAL A 209 17.16 16.08 22.85
C VAL A 209 17.95 15.52 24.04
N PRO A 210 19.11 16.09 24.44
CA PRO A 210 19.99 15.46 25.42
C PRO A 210 19.29 15.21 26.76
N ALA A 211 19.19 13.94 27.16
CA ALA A 211 18.82 13.57 28.52
C ALA A 211 20.09 13.52 29.39
N ALA A 212 20.02 14.07 30.60
CA ALA A 212 21.10 14.00 31.56
C ALA A 212 21.12 12.62 32.23
N VAL A 213 22.23 11.90 32.14
CA VAL A 213 22.47 10.66 32.89
C VAL A 213 23.30 11.00 34.12
N VAL A 214 22.83 10.60 35.29
CA VAL A 214 23.48 10.86 36.59
C VAL A 214 24.04 9.55 37.13
N ASP A 215 25.34 9.54 37.45
CA ASP A 215 25.95 8.44 38.21
C ASP A 215 25.74 8.68 39.71
N THR A 216 24.87 7.86 40.30
CA THR A 216 24.52 7.91 41.73
C THR A 216 25.67 7.54 42.67
N GLY A 217 26.76 6.97 42.15
CA GLY A 217 27.97 6.65 42.93
C GLY A 217 29.00 7.79 42.99
N THR A 218 28.99 8.72 42.03
CA THR A 218 30.01 9.79 41.92
C THR A 218 29.43 11.21 41.93
N GLY A 219 28.12 11.38 41.82
CA GLY A 219 27.48 12.70 41.70
C GLY A 219 27.76 13.41 40.37
N SER A 220 28.36 12.71 39.40
CA SER A 220 28.67 13.27 38.09
C SER A 220 27.46 13.19 37.15
N THR A 221 27.21 14.28 36.42
CA THR A 221 26.10 14.39 35.46
C THR A 221 26.65 14.53 34.04
N ALA A 222 26.25 13.64 33.14
CA ALA A 222 26.62 13.68 31.73
C ALA A 222 25.39 13.96 30.85
N LEU A 223 25.39 15.11 30.16
CA LEU A 223 24.43 15.40 29.09
C LEU A 223 24.88 14.68 27.80
N LEU A 224 24.51 13.41 27.70
CA LEU A 224 24.74 12.60 26.51
C LEU A 224 23.67 12.92 25.47
N ARG A 225 24.05 13.64 24.41
CA ARG A 225 23.25 13.64 23.18
C ARG A 225 23.34 12.24 22.60
N VAL A 226 22.30 11.42 22.81
CA VAL A 226 22.18 10.12 22.17
C VAL A 226 22.22 10.37 20.65
N VAL A 227 23.28 9.88 20.02
CA VAL A 227 23.55 10.13 18.60
C VAL A 227 22.65 9.24 17.72
N ASP A 228 22.25 8.08 18.24
CA ASP A 228 21.38 7.16 17.52
C ASP A 228 20.00 7.79 17.27
N PRO A 229 19.49 7.76 16.03
CA PRO A 229 18.14 8.22 15.70
C PRO A 229 17.07 7.45 16.49
N ALA A 230 16.16 8.18 17.13
CA ALA A 230 15.09 7.62 17.94
C ALA A 230 13.72 7.71 17.23
N PRO A 231 12.92 6.62 17.22
CA PRO A 231 13.23 5.31 17.76
C PRO A 231 14.20 4.54 16.83
N ALA A 232 14.96 3.60 17.39
CA ALA A 232 15.97 2.84 16.66
C ALA A 232 15.39 2.04 15.47
N HIS A 233 16.14 1.93 14.38
CA HIS A 233 15.67 1.20 13.19
C HIS A 233 15.68 -0.32 13.42
N PRO A 234 14.56 -1.05 13.19
CA PRO A 234 14.44 -2.45 13.59
C PRO A 234 15.42 -3.40 12.88
N SER A 235 15.79 -3.11 11.64
CA SER A 235 16.80 -3.89 10.89
C SER A 235 18.25 -3.58 11.29
N HIS A 236 18.49 -2.50 12.05
CA HIS A 236 19.82 -2.01 12.44
C HIS A 236 19.86 -1.66 13.95
N PRO A 237 19.63 -2.65 14.84
CA PRO A 237 19.58 -2.42 16.28
C PRO A 237 20.94 -2.06 16.90
N GLY A 238 22.04 -2.26 16.15
CA GLY A 238 23.38 -1.80 16.51
C GLY A 238 23.68 -0.36 16.10
N GLY A 239 22.66 0.50 16.06
CA GLY A 239 22.77 1.92 15.69
C GLY A 239 22.71 2.19 14.18
N THR A 240 22.38 3.44 13.84
CA THR A 240 22.34 3.98 12.48
C THR A 240 23.00 5.35 12.42
N ILE A 241 23.38 5.77 11.22
CA ILE A 241 24.17 6.98 10.95
C ILE A 241 23.22 8.05 10.41
N ALA A 242 23.14 9.20 11.07
CA ALA A 242 22.50 10.39 10.50
C ALA A 242 23.51 11.17 9.65
N ALA A 243 23.29 11.25 8.33
CA ALA A 243 24.12 12.02 7.40
C ALA A 243 23.35 13.28 6.95
N ASP A 244 23.86 14.47 7.27
CA ASP A 244 23.23 15.73 6.85
C ASP A 244 23.31 15.95 5.32
N LEU A 245 22.50 16.88 4.81
CA LEU A 245 22.37 17.12 3.37
C LEU A 245 23.70 17.59 2.74
N ALA A 246 24.49 18.39 3.47
CA ALA A 246 25.76 18.91 2.99
C ALA A 246 26.83 17.80 2.90
N ALA A 247 26.87 16.89 3.87
CA ALA A 247 27.72 15.70 3.88
C ALA A 247 27.35 14.73 2.75
N LEU A 248 26.05 14.52 2.50
CA LEU A 248 25.55 13.64 1.45
C LEU A 248 25.92 14.14 0.04
N LEU A 249 25.76 15.44 -0.18
CA LEU A 249 25.95 16.10 -1.49
C LEU A 249 27.37 16.66 -1.71
N HIS A 250 28.31 16.44 -0.79
CA HIS A 250 29.66 17.00 -0.87
C HIS A 250 30.40 16.51 -2.14
N PRO A 251 30.84 17.41 -3.03
CA PRO A 251 31.48 17.03 -4.30
C PRO A 251 32.94 16.58 -4.09
N ASP A 252 33.40 15.64 -4.91
CA ASP A 252 34.82 15.31 -5.08
C ASP A 252 35.52 16.31 -6.05
N ALA A 253 36.80 16.11 -6.32
CA ALA A 253 37.61 16.97 -7.21
C ALA A 253 37.09 17.08 -8.66
N ASP A 254 36.22 16.15 -9.09
CA ASP A 254 35.53 16.16 -10.39
C ASP A 254 34.11 16.77 -10.36
N GLY A 255 33.67 17.22 -9.18
CA GLY A 255 32.33 17.77 -8.94
C GLY A 255 31.26 16.74 -8.54
N THR A 256 31.57 15.45 -8.46
CA THR A 256 30.56 14.41 -8.19
C THR A 256 30.27 14.21 -6.69
N PRO A 257 28.99 14.14 -6.25
CA PRO A 257 28.62 13.85 -4.85
C PRO A 257 29.12 12.49 -4.33
N LYS A 258 30.18 12.52 -3.53
CA LYS A 258 30.98 11.32 -3.20
C LYS A 258 30.27 10.36 -2.25
N LEU A 259 29.55 10.87 -1.24
CA LEU A 259 28.79 10.02 -0.30
C LEU A 259 27.52 9.48 -0.96
N LEU A 260 26.76 10.32 -1.68
CA LEU A 260 25.58 9.88 -2.42
C LEU A 260 25.90 8.74 -3.40
N ARG A 261 27.00 8.83 -4.17
CA ARG A 261 27.43 7.73 -5.06
C ARG A 261 27.69 6.44 -4.29
N VAL A 262 28.35 6.50 -3.12
CA VAL A 262 28.60 5.31 -2.27
C VAL A 262 27.31 4.68 -1.78
N VAL A 263 26.34 5.48 -1.33
CA VAL A 263 25.05 4.96 -0.85
C VAL A 263 24.27 4.29 -1.99
N LEU A 264 24.31 4.88 -3.19
CA LEU A 264 23.74 4.32 -4.41
C LEU A 264 24.45 3.02 -4.85
N ASP A 265 25.78 2.95 -4.83
CA ASP A 265 26.51 1.70 -5.13
C ASP A 265 26.25 0.59 -4.09
N ASN A 266 25.89 0.97 -2.86
CA ASN A 266 25.53 0.08 -1.76
C ASN A 266 24.02 -0.23 -1.67
N ARG A 267 23.20 0.09 -2.68
CA ARG A 267 21.76 -0.28 -2.75
C ARG A 267 21.47 -1.71 -2.29
N PHE A 268 20.44 -1.88 -1.45
CA PHE A 268 20.02 -3.18 -0.90
C PHE A 268 19.81 -4.26 -1.97
N ALA A 269 19.26 -3.88 -3.12
CA ALA A 269 19.13 -4.74 -4.29
C ALA A 269 19.90 -4.17 -5.48
N ARG A 270 21.06 -4.74 -5.82
CA ARG A 270 21.89 -4.35 -6.99
C ARG A 270 21.24 -4.51 -8.38
N ARG A 271 19.93 -4.80 -8.44
CA ARG A 271 19.13 -4.89 -9.67
C ARG A 271 18.03 -3.82 -9.74
N GLU A 272 17.81 -3.11 -8.64
CA GLU A 272 16.94 -1.93 -8.54
C GLU A 272 17.52 -0.80 -9.42
N ASP A 273 16.65 -0.04 -10.07
CA ASP A 273 17.08 1.13 -10.86
C ASP A 273 17.64 2.23 -9.95
N GLU A 274 18.61 3.01 -10.46
CA GLU A 274 19.25 4.04 -9.66
C GLU A 274 18.30 5.18 -9.27
N LEU A 275 17.41 5.58 -10.19
CA LEU A 275 16.45 6.66 -10.00
C LEU A 275 15.27 6.20 -9.14
N ASP A 276 14.70 5.02 -9.39
CA ASP A 276 13.62 4.50 -8.56
C ASP A 276 14.06 4.33 -7.09
N HIS A 277 15.28 3.82 -6.85
CA HIS A 277 15.82 3.74 -5.49
C HIS A 277 15.96 5.12 -4.84
N PHE A 278 16.50 6.10 -5.58
CA PHE A 278 16.66 7.48 -5.10
C PHE A 278 15.32 8.12 -4.73
N LEU A 279 14.30 7.93 -5.57
CA LEU A 279 12.95 8.43 -5.32
C LEU A 279 12.35 7.81 -4.05
N GLU A 280 12.43 6.49 -3.88
CA GLU A 280 11.83 5.79 -2.72
C GLU A 280 12.58 6.01 -1.39
N HIS A 281 13.89 6.28 -1.40
CA HIS A 281 14.71 6.34 -0.18
C HIS A 281 15.14 7.75 0.25
N PHE A 282 15.02 8.76 -0.63
CA PHE A 282 15.42 10.14 -0.34
C PHE A 282 14.26 11.13 -0.54
N VAL A 283 13.57 11.07 -1.68
CA VAL A 283 12.51 12.03 -2.05
C VAL A 283 11.20 11.71 -1.34
N ARG A 284 10.70 10.47 -1.45
CA ARG A 284 9.42 10.05 -0.88
C ARG A 284 9.38 10.14 0.65
N PRO A 285 10.44 9.78 1.42
CA PRO A 285 10.42 9.92 2.88
C PRO A 285 10.26 11.37 3.34
N LEU A 286 10.95 12.34 2.71
CA LEU A 286 10.79 13.77 3.00
C LEU A 286 9.34 14.24 2.81
N LEU A 287 8.78 13.96 1.63
CA LEU A 287 7.40 14.34 1.28
C LEU A 287 6.38 13.67 2.21
N ARG A 288 6.57 12.38 2.52
CA ARG A 288 5.64 11.64 3.36
C ARG A 288 5.70 12.05 4.82
N VAL A 289 6.88 12.36 5.37
CA VAL A 289 7.01 12.87 6.74
C VAL A 289 6.40 14.27 6.84
N PHE A 290 6.65 15.16 5.88
CA PHE A 290 5.97 16.45 5.78
C PHE A 290 4.44 16.29 5.73
N ARG A 291 3.96 15.43 4.83
CA ARG A 291 2.53 15.14 4.64
C ARG A 291 1.89 14.60 5.91
N LEU A 292 2.40 13.49 6.47
CA LEU A 292 1.79 12.84 7.64
C LEU A 292 1.81 13.75 8.87
N ALA A 293 2.89 14.52 9.10
CA ALA A 293 2.94 15.47 10.19
C ALA A 293 1.83 16.53 10.07
N LEU A 294 1.61 17.08 8.87
CA LEU A 294 0.63 18.15 8.63
C LEU A 294 -0.82 17.62 8.50
N ASP A 295 -1.04 16.65 7.61
CA ASP A 295 -2.34 16.07 7.16
C ASP A 295 -2.98 15.18 8.24
N THR A 296 -2.17 14.42 8.99
CA THR A 296 -2.67 13.48 10.02
C THR A 296 -2.56 14.06 11.44
N HIS A 297 -1.49 14.80 11.75
CA HIS A 297 -1.16 15.19 13.14
C HIS A 297 -1.22 16.69 13.44
N GLY A 298 -1.47 17.54 12.44
CA GLY A 298 -1.57 19.00 12.62
C GLY A 298 -0.26 19.68 13.04
N LEU A 299 0.89 19.11 12.65
CA LEU A 299 2.23 19.57 12.99
C LEU A 299 2.92 20.19 11.76
N GLY A 300 3.37 21.43 11.90
CA GLY A 300 4.19 22.11 10.89
C GLY A 300 5.67 21.73 11.05
N LEU A 301 6.22 21.02 10.06
CA LEU A 301 7.65 20.71 9.98
C LEU A 301 8.38 21.71 9.08
N PHE A 302 9.03 22.70 9.71
CA PHE A 302 9.79 23.76 9.02
C PHE A 302 11.31 23.53 9.12
N ALA A 303 11.71 22.39 9.68
CA ALA A 303 13.08 21.90 9.79
C ALA A 303 13.58 21.17 8.51
N LEU A 304 12.76 21.01 7.47
CA LEU A 304 13.14 20.27 6.25
C LEU A 304 14.00 21.10 5.26
N ASP A 305 14.85 21.98 5.80
CA ASP A 305 15.88 22.72 5.07
C ASP A 305 17.25 22.03 5.16
N GLU A 306 18.30 22.66 4.65
CA GLU A 306 19.65 22.09 4.61
C GLU A 306 20.27 21.74 5.99
N SER A 307 19.66 22.20 7.09
CA SER A 307 20.22 22.16 8.44
C SER A 307 19.39 21.37 9.47
N GLY A 308 18.07 21.30 9.27
CA GLY A 308 17.14 20.73 10.27
C GLY A 308 16.78 19.25 10.09
N PHE A 309 17.34 18.56 9.09
CA PHE A 309 17.23 17.10 8.95
C PHE A 309 18.52 16.44 8.44
N ALA A 310 18.56 15.11 8.55
CA ALA A 310 19.57 14.23 7.97
C ALA A 310 18.92 13.00 7.32
N ILE A 311 19.61 12.36 6.38
CA ILE A 311 19.22 11.04 5.85
C ILE A 311 19.78 9.96 6.76
N GLU A 312 18.96 8.96 7.10
CA GLU A 312 19.41 7.83 7.91
C GLU A 312 20.04 6.74 7.03
N LEU A 313 21.30 6.43 7.33
CA LEU A 313 22.07 5.39 6.70
C LEU A 313 22.30 4.24 7.70
N SER A 314 22.27 3.02 7.20
CA SER A 314 22.67 1.85 7.96
C SER A 314 24.19 1.81 8.21
N PRO A 315 24.65 0.95 9.14
CA PRO A 315 25.90 0.22 8.92
C PRO A 315 25.88 -0.44 7.54
N GLU A 316 27.02 -0.48 6.84
CA GLU A 316 27.13 -0.77 5.40
C GLU A 316 26.71 0.41 4.46
N LEU A 317 26.40 1.61 5.00
CA LEU A 317 26.07 2.85 4.27
C LEU A 317 24.97 2.67 3.21
N GLN A 318 23.83 2.11 3.61
CA GLN A 318 22.64 1.96 2.76
C GLN A 318 21.54 2.91 3.28
N ALA A 319 20.85 3.62 2.40
CA ALA A 319 19.74 4.50 2.82
C ALA A 319 18.59 3.65 3.39
N THR A 320 18.24 3.85 4.67
CA THR A 320 17.23 3.01 5.34
C THR A 320 15.82 3.26 4.78
N GLY A 321 15.58 4.47 4.26
CA GLY A 321 14.26 5.00 3.90
C GLY A 321 13.66 5.92 4.97
N ARG A 322 14.43 6.27 6.01
CA ARG A 322 14.06 7.30 7.01
C ARG A 322 14.86 8.59 6.85
N ILE A 323 14.22 9.69 7.20
CA ILE A 323 14.89 10.93 7.60
C ILE A 323 15.01 10.99 9.13
N VAL A 324 16.02 11.71 9.62
CA VAL A 324 16.20 12.06 11.03
C VAL A 324 15.97 13.56 11.15
N VAL A 325 14.93 14.00 11.85
CA VAL A 325 14.75 15.43 12.15
C VAL A 325 15.72 15.82 13.26
N THR A 326 16.48 16.89 13.07
CA THR A 326 17.60 17.30 13.95
C THR A 326 17.41 18.66 14.63
N ASP A 327 16.56 19.54 14.06
CA ASP A 327 16.21 20.85 14.61
C ASP A 327 14.83 20.83 15.30
N HIS A 328 14.80 21.28 16.55
CA HIS A 328 13.60 21.34 17.40
C HIS A 328 12.95 22.73 17.41
N GLU A 329 13.64 23.77 16.91
CA GLU A 329 13.16 25.16 16.99
C GLU A 329 12.14 25.50 15.88
N ARG A 330 11.91 24.56 14.96
CA ARG A 330 11.12 24.72 13.74
C ARG A 330 9.99 23.71 13.60
N ILE A 331 9.48 23.23 14.74
CA ILE A 331 8.27 22.40 14.81
C ILE A 331 7.17 23.20 15.52
N THR A 332 6.09 23.50 14.80
CA THR A 332 4.93 24.22 15.33
C THR A 332 3.73 23.28 15.43
N ALA A 333 3.05 23.26 16.58
CA ALA A 333 1.71 22.69 16.66
C ALA A 333 0.69 23.69 16.10
N GLU A 334 -0.20 23.24 15.22
CA GLU A 334 -1.23 24.06 14.56
C GLU A 334 -0.65 25.23 13.72
N PRO A 335 0.04 24.93 12.61
CA PRO A 335 0.74 25.93 11.81
C PRO A 335 -0.20 26.83 10.99
N SER A 336 0.16 28.11 10.88
CA SER A 336 -0.53 29.07 10.00
C SER A 336 -0.16 28.89 8.51
N ARG A 337 -1.01 29.36 7.59
CA ARG A 337 -0.74 29.33 6.13
C ARG A 337 0.60 29.99 5.75
N ALA A 338 1.02 31.04 6.46
CA ALA A 338 2.29 31.72 6.22
C ALA A 338 3.51 30.86 6.62
N GLU A 339 3.42 30.15 7.75
CA GLU A 339 4.45 29.21 8.19
C GLU A 339 4.50 27.98 7.26
N VAL A 340 3.34 27.42 6.87
CA VAL A 340 3.25 26.35 5.87
C VAL A 340 3.90 26.76 4.56
N THR A 341 3.60 27.97 4.04
CA THR A 341 4.24 28.51 2.82
C THR A 341 5.76 28.57 2.94
N THR A 342 6.27 28.93 4.12
CA THR A 342 7.71 28.98 4.40
C THR A 342 8.33 27.58 4.42
N GLY A 343 7.69 26.64 5.12
CA GLY A 343 8.09 25.23 5.16
C GLY A 343 8.12 24.57 3.78
N VAL A 344 7.12 24.86 2.96
CA VAL A 344 7.05 24.32 1.60
C VAL A 344 8.19 24.84 0.72
N ARG A 345 8.53 26.13 0.79
CA ARG A 345 9.69 26.67 0.04
C ARG A 345 11.00 26.01 0.46
N ALA A 346 11.18 25.75 1.76
CA ALA A 346 12.33 25.01 2.26
C ALA A 346 12.37 23.56 1.75
N LEU A 347 11.25 22.83 1.84
CA LEU A 347 11.13 21.46 1.34
C LEU A 347 11.41 21.36 -0.16
N VAL A 348 10.85 22.27 -0.97
CA VAL A 348 11.05 22.27 -2.43
C VAL A 348 12.50 22.57 -2.78
N SER A 349 13.14 23.54 -2.13
CA SER A 349 14.59 23.80 -2.29
C SER A 349 15.44 22.56 -1.93
N THR A 350 15.10 21.85 -0.85
CA THR A 350 15.75 20.58 -0.48
C THR A 350 15.59 19.51 -1.56
N LEU A 351 14.38 19.35 -2.12
CA LEU A 351 14.09 18.37 -3.18
C LEU A 351 14.82 18.71 -4.49
N GLU A 352 14.92 20.00 -4.85
CA GLU A 352 15.67 20.47 -6.01
C GLU A 352 17.17 20.16 -5.85
N ARG A 353 17.77 20.46 -4.70
CA ARG A 353 19.20 20.15 -4.44
C ARG A 353 19.49 18.66 -4.42
N LEU A 354 18.60 17.83 -3.87
CA LEU A 354 18.72 16.38 -3.95
C LEU A 354 18.63 15.89 -5.40
N GLY A 355 17.70 16.44 -6.19
CA GLY A 355 17.51 16.10 -7.60
C GLY A 355 18.71 16.48 -8.47
N ASP A 356 19.22 17.71 -8.34
CA ASP A 356 20.41 18.18 -9.06
C ASP A 356 21.68 17.41 -8.61
N GLY A 357 21.81 17.09 -7.32
CA GLY A 357 22.89 16.25 -6.79
C GLY A 357 22.87 14.82 -7.32
N PHE A 358 21.69 14.22 -7.51
CA PHE A 358 21.55 12.94 -8.20
C PHE A 358 21.82 13.04 -9.70
N ALA A 359 21.34 14.09 -10.37
CA ALA A 359 21.57 14.32 -11.79
C ALA A 359 23.07 14.50 -12.11
N ALA A 360 23.84 15.15 -11.23
CA ALA A 360 25.29 15.30 -11.36
C ALA A 360 26.07 13.97 -11.36
N LEU A 361 25.49 12.88 -10.84
CA LEU A 361 26.08 11.53 -10.89
C LEU A 361 25.85 10.81 -12.22
N ARG A 362 25.03 11.38 -13.12
CA ARG A 362 24.66 10.76 -14.41
C ARG A 362 25.41 11.42 -15.56
N ALA A 363 26.20 10.63 -16.27
CA ALA A 363 27.00 11.09 -17.41
C ALA A 363 26.16 11.58 -18.61
N ASP A 364 24.85 11.33 -18.64
CA ASP A 364 23.96 11.55 -19.79
C ASP A 364 23.05 12.79 -19.71
N ARG A 365 23.28 13.73 -18.77
CA ARG A 365 22.59 15.04 -18.65
C ARG A 365 21.05 14.97 -18.75
N ARG A 366 20.45 14.02 -18.01
CA ARG A 366 18.99 13.83 -17.98
C ARG A 366 18.28 14.54 -16.82
N ASP A 367 18.70 15.77 -16.52
CA ASP A 367 18.19 16.57 -15.41
C ASP A 367 16.66 16.73 -15.48
N HIS A 368 16.09 16.80 -16.69
CA HIS A 368 14.65 16.84 -16.92
C HIS A 368 13.94 15.54 -16.47
N GLU A 369 14.49 14.36 -16.81
CA GLU A 369 13.94 13.05 -16.40
C GLU A 369 13.90 12.93 -14.86
N VAL A 370 14.96 13.39 -14.18
CA VAL A 370 15.02 13.40 -12.71
C VAL A 370 13.99 14.37 -12.13
N ARG A 371 13.91 15.61 -12.64
CA ARG A 371 12.94 16.61 -12.15
C ARG A 371 11.50 16.17 -12.37
N ASP A 372 11.17 15.61 -13.53
CA ASP A 372 9.81 15.13 -13.82
C ASP A 372 9.46 13.90 -12.98
N ALA A 373 10.43 13.03 -12.68
CA ALA A 373 10.23 11.92 -11.74
C ALA A 373 10.04 12.40 -10.29
N VAL A 374 10.77 13.44 -9.84
CA VAL A 374 10.54 14.08 -8.52
C VAL A 374 9.14 14.72 -8.47
N ARG A 375 8.76 15.50 -9.48
CA ARG A 375 7.41 16.11 -9.58
C ARG A 375 6.29 15.07 -9.56
N ARG A 376 6.49 13.92 -10.20
CA ARG A 376 5.57 12.78 -10.12
C ARG A 376 5.40 12.28 -8.69
N VAL A 377 6.49 12.06 -7.95
CA VAL A 377 6.43 11.63 -6.54
C VAL A 377 5.80 12.70 -5.64
N VAL A 378 6.06 13.98 -5.89
CA VAL A 378 5.36 15.10 -5.21
C VAL A 378 3.85 15.01 -5.44
N GLY A 379 3.40 14.84 -6.69
CA GLY A 379 1.99 14.67 -7.02
C GLY A 379 1.36 13.39 -6.44
N GLU A 380 2.11 12.29 -6.35
CA GLU A 380 1.66 11.06 -5.69
C GLU A 380 1.45 11.24 -4.18
N GLU A 381 2.42 11.83 -3.46
CA GLU A 381 2.35 11.98 -2.00
C GLU A 381 1.38 13.08 -1.54
N LEU A 382 1.16 14.12 -2.35
CA LEU A 382 0.21 15.21 -2.06
C LEU A 382 -1.20 14.96 -2.63
N ARG A 383 -1.45 13.73 -3.16
CA ARG A 383 -2.79 13.33 -3.57
C ARG A 383 -3.66 12.92 -2.39
N TYR A 384 -4.92 13.36 -2.43
CA TYR A 384 -5.99 13.00 -1.49
C TYR A 384 -5.70 13.48 -0.05
N LEU A 385 -5.23 14.72 0.08
CA LEU A 385 -5.10 15.42 1.35
C LEU A 385 -6.47 15.68 1.98
N ALA A 386 -6.51 15.87 3.30
CA ALA A 386 -7.68 16.39 3.98
C ALA A 386 -7.99 17.82 3.48
N PRO A 387 -9.29 18.24 3.44
CA PRO A 387 -9.66 19.56 2.91
C PRO A 387 -8.94 20.73 3.57
N HIS A 388 -8.78 20.69 4.90
CA HIS A 388 -8.07 21.73 5.66
C HIS A 388 -6.57 21.82 5.27
N THR A 389 -5.93 20.69 4.98
CA THR A 389 -4.52 20.64 4.55
C THR A 389 -4.35 21.13 3.12
N ALA A 390 -5.28 20.79 2.22
CA ALA A 390 -5.32 21.35 0.87
C ALA A 390 -5.55 22.88 0.90
N GLU A 391 -6.37 23.38 1.82
CA GLU A 391 -6.55 24.82 2.05
C GLU A 391 -5.28 25.50 2.60
N LEU A 392 -4.54 24.85 3.52
CA LEU A 392 -3.25 25.34 4.00
C LEU A 392 -2.18 25.41 2.90
N LEU A 393 -2.28 24.54 1.89
CA LEU A 393 -1.44 24.53 0.69
C LEU A 393 -2.02 25.38 -0.47
N SER A 394 -3.13 26.09 -0.28
CA SER A 394 -3.67 27.01 -1.29
C SER A 394 -2.96 28.38 -1.28
N GLY A 395 -2.96 29.06 -2.44
CA GLY A 395 -2.28 30.36 -2.63
C GLY A 395 -0.89 30.25 -3.25
N GLU A 396 -0.19 31.39 -3.38
CA GLU A 396 1.07 31.53 -4.15
C GLU A 396 2.28 30.80 -3.52
N GLN A 397 2.32 29.48 -3.71
CA GLN A 397 3.39 28.62 -3.19
C GLN A 397 3.68 27.43 -4.13
N PRO A 398 4.93 26.91 -4.20
CA PRO A 398 5.35 25.99 -5.28
C PRO A 398 4.62 24.64 -5.37
N LEU A 399 4.03 24.16 -4.27
CA LEU A 399 3.28 22.89 -4.22
C LEU A 399 1.78 23.06 -4.50
N GLN A 400 1.28 24.28 -4.75
CA GLN A 400 -0.16 24.55 -4.92
C GLN A 400 -0.78 23.68 -6.01
N SER A 401 -0.07 23.48 -7.13
CA SER A 401 -0.53 22.66 -8.27
C SER A 401 -0.60 21.16 -7.99
N TYR A 402 -0.05 20.68 -6.88
CA TYR A 402 -0.08 19.28 -6.46
C TYR A 402 -1.01 19.03 -5.27
N ALA A 403 -1.51 20.09 -4.62
CA ALA A 403 -2.41 19.98 -3.48
C ALA A 403 -3.80 19.50 -3.93
N HIS A 404 -4.04 18.20 -3.82
CA HIS A 404 -5.26 17.56 -4.34
C HIS A 404 -6.10 16.96 -3.21
N THR A 405 -7.39 17.28 -3.18
CA THR A 405 -8.36 16.74 -2.23
C THR A 405 -9.62 16.26 -2.94
N VAL A 406 -10.26 15.24 -2.37
CA VAL A 406 -11.57 14.74 -2.82
C VAL A 406 -12.50 14.80 -1.60
N PRO A 407 -13.64 15.52 -1.68
CA PRO A 407 -14.59 15.61 -0.57
C PRO A 407 -15.14 14.24 -0.16
N GLU A 408 -15.40 14.04 1.14
CA GLU A 408 -16.00 12.81 1.66
C GLU A 408 -17.41 12.56 1.12
N SER A 409 -18.17 13.63 0.85
CA SER A 409 -19.45 13.59 0.16
C SER A 409 -19.32 13.01 -1.26
N GLN A 410 -18.39 13.53 -2.06
CA GLN A 410 -18.14 13.03 -3.43
C GLN A 410 -17.70 11.55 -3.42
N ASP A 411 -16.77 11.19 -2.55
CA ASP A 411 -16.28 9.81 -2.43
C ASP A 411 -17.41 8.84 -2.06
N ALA A 412 -18.27 9.22 -1.12
CA ALA A 412 -19.44 8.43 -0.72
C ALA A 412 -20.46 8.27 -1.86
N VAL A 413 -20.69 9.32 -2.66
CA VAL A 413 -21.61 9.28 -3.82
C VAL A 413 -21.10 8.31 -4.88
N LEU A 414 -19.85 8.46 -5.32
CA LEU A 414 -19.27 7.61 -6.36
C LEU A 414 -19.20 6.14 -5.91
N LYS A 415 -18.82 5.88 -4.65
CA LYS A 415 -18.86 4.52 -4.07
C LYS A 415 -20.29 3.97 -3.99
N SER A 416 -21.28 4.78 -3.63
CA SER A 416 -22.70 4.36 -3.61
C SER A 416 -23.25 4.03 -5.00
N VAL A 417 -22.75 4.67 -6.07
CA VAL A 417 -23.08 4.27 -7.45
C VAL A 417 -22.44 2.92 -7.79
N LEU A 418 -21.15 2.74 -7.51
CA LEU A 418 -20.45 1.47 -7.75
C LEU A 418 -21.07 0.31 -6.95
N GLU A 419 -21.49 0.54 -5.71
CA GLU A 419 -22.21 -0.45 -4.88
C GLU A 419 -23.56 -0.85 -5.50
N ARG A 420 -24.34 0.09 -6.05
CA ARG A 420 -25.58 -0.21 -6.79
C ARG A 420 -25.30 -1.04 -8.03
N VAL A 421 -24.32 -0.66 -8.86
CA VAL A 421 -23.91 -1.44 -10.04
C VAL A 421 -23.53 -2.86 -9.62
N GLN A 422 -22.67 -3.01 -8.61
CA GLN A 422 -22.28 -4.33 -8.11
C GLN A 422 -23.46 -5.15 -7.56
N GLN A 423 -24.43 -4.52 -6.89
CA GLN A 423 -25.62 -5.21 -6.40
C GLN A 423 -26.47 -5.74 -7.56
N ALA A 424 -26.85 -4.88 -8.52
CA ALA A 424 -27.61 -5.28 -9.69
C ALA A 424 -26.88 -6.37 -10.52
N THR A 425 -25.57 -6.25 -10.72
CA THR A 425 -24.74 -7.31 -11.32
C THR A 425 -24.80 -8.62 -10.53
N ARG A 426 -24.76 -8.59 -9.19
CA ARG A 426 -24.91 -9.79 -8.35
C ARG A 426 -26.29 -10.41 -8.47
N GLU A 427 -27.35 -9.61 -8.60
CA GLU A 427 -28.73 -10.09 -8.79
C GLU A 427 -28.89 -10.74 -10.17
N ARG A 428 -28.34 -10.14 -11.23
CA ARG A 428 -28.30 -10.69 -12.60
C ARG A 428 -27.56 -12.04 -12.69
N ARG A 429 -26.55 -12.30 -11.84
CA ARG A 429 -25.90 -13.64 -11.72
C ARG A 429 -26.85 -14.74 -11.24
N TRP A 430 -27.93 -14.40 -10.52
CA TRP A 430 -28.94 -15.36 -10.05
C TRP A 430 -30.24 -15.30 -10.86
N ASN A 431 -30.47 -14.22 -11.60
CA ASN A 431 -31.55 -14.04 -12.56
C ASN A 431 -31.00 -13.55 -13.91
N PRO A 432 -30.62 -14.46 -14.83
CA PRO A 432 -30.02 -14.09 -16.11
C PRO A 432 -30.90 -13.21 -17.02
N GLY A 433 -32.22 -13.19 -16.79
CA GLY A 433 -33.16 -12.31 -17.49
C GLY A 433 -33.27 -10.90 -16.92
N ALA A 434 -32.50 -10.55 -15.88
CA ALA A 434 -32.47 -9.19 -15.35
C ALA A 434 -31.69 -8.24 -16.31
N PRO A 435 -32.14 -6.97 -16.43
CA PRO A 435 -31.45 -5.95 -17.22
C PRO A 435 -30.02 -5.69 -16.73
N GLN A 436 -29.19 -5.12 -17.60
CA GLN A 436 -27.82 -4.74 -17.26
C GLN A 436 -27.78 -3.38 -16.53
N PRO A 437 -27.13 -3.26 -15.36
CA PRO A 437 -27.02 -1.98 -14.70
C PRO A 437 -26.20 -0.99 -15.53
N ALA A 438 -26.71 0.23 -15.68
CA ALA A 438 -26.15 1.29 -16.50
C ALA A 438 -25.97 2.59 -15.70
N VAL A 439 -24.91 3.32 -15.99
CA VAL A 439 -24.64 4.67 -15.47
C VAL A 439 -24.68 5.64 -16.64
N VAL A 440 -25.56 6.63 -16.57
CA VAL A 440 -25.68 7.68 -17.59
C VAL A 440 -24.82 8.87 -17.18
N ILE A 441 -23.93 9.33 -18.07
CA ILE A 441 -23.04 10.47 -17.84
C ILE A 441 -23.19 11.46 -18.99
N ASP A 442 -23.57 12.70 -18.70
CA ASP A 442 -23.51 13.76 -19.70
C ASP A 442 -22.06 14.24 -19.95
N LEU A 443 -21.76 14.67 -21.17
CA LEU A 443 -20.44 15.15 -21.54
C LEU A 443 -20.28 16.67 -21.47
N ASP A 444 -21.31 17.48 -21.62
CA ASP A 444 -21.14 18.92 -21.77
C ASP A 444 -21.13 19.61 -20.40
N LEU A 445 -19.97 20.10 -19.94
CA LEU A 445 -19.72 20.60 -18.58
C LEU A 445 -19.73 19.53 -17.47
N CYS A 446 -20.10 18.28 -17.77
CA CYS A 446 -20.05 17.16 -16.85
C CYS A 446 -18.83 16.25 -17.11
N GLY A 447 -18.84 15.46 -18.19
CA GLY A 447 -17.73 14.58 -18.58
C GLY A 447 -16.57 15.27 -19.33
N LEU A 448 -16.86 16.35 -20.06
CA LEU A 448 -15.88 17.19 -20.78
C LEU A 448 -15.97 18.64 -20.29
N VAL A 449 -14.80 19.20 -19.95
CA VAL A 449 -14.60 20.56 -19.46
C VAL A 449 -14.01 21.43 -20.58
N PRO A 450 -14.80 22.32 -21.21
CA PRO A 450 -14.39 23.11 -22.37
C PRO A 450 -13.65 24.39 -21.97
N LEU A 451 -12.70 24.30 -21.03
CA LEU A 451 -12.05 25.45 -20.37
C LEU A 451 -11.37 26.40 -21.36
N GLN A 452 -10.65 25.87 -22.35
CA GLN A 452 -10.02 26.68 -23.39
C GLN A 452 -11.06 27.45 -24.23
N ARG A 453 -12.18 26.80 -24.58
CA ARG A 453 -13.27 27.44 -25.34
C ARG A 453 -13.99 28.51 -24.50
N ILE A 454 -14.18 28.28 -23.21
CA ILE A 454 -14.74 29.28 -22.27
C ILE A 454 -13.83 30.51 -22.17
N THR A 455 -12.53 30.31 -21.93
CA THR A 455 -11.59 31.44 -21.77
C THR A 455 -11.39 32.22 -23.06
N ASP A 456 -11.35 31.56 -24.22
CA ASP A 456 -11.29 32.24 -25.52
C ASP A 456 -12.59 32.98 -25.86
N ALA A 457 -13.76 32.43 -25.52
CA ALA A 457 -15.04 33.12 -25.67
C ALA A 457 -15.15 34.36 -24.77
N ALA A 458 -14.70 34.26 -23.50
CA ALA A 458 -14.61 35.39 -22.58
C ALA A 458 -13.69 36.50 -23.12
N ARG A 459 -12.48 36.15 -23.58
CA ARG A 459 -11.56 37.11 -24.22
C ARG A 459 -12.19 37.80 -25.42
N ALA A 460 -12.89 37.05 -26.28
CA ALA A 460 -13.53 37.58 -27.49
C ALA A 460 -14.63 38.61 -27.20
N ILE A 461 -15.26 38.57 -26.03
CA ILE A 461 -16.30 39.53 -25.62
C ILE A 461 -15.79 40.67 -24.71
N SER A 462 -14.51 40.70 -24.38
CA SER A 462 -13.92 41.71 -23.47
C SER A 462 -13.92 43.14 -24.00
N GLY A 463 -14.14 43.35 -25.31
CA GLY A 463 -14.00 44.65 -25.97
C GLY A 463 -15.02 45.74 -25.58
N PRO A 464 -14.74 47.01 -25.97
CA PRO A 464 -15.59 48.19 -25.69
C PRO A 464 -17.07 48.03 -26.04
N ARG A 465 -17.94 48.47 -25.12
CA ARG A 465 -19.40 48.39 -25.27
C ARG A 465 -20.12 49.46 -24.42
N PRO A 466 -21.42 49.74 -24.67
CA PRO A 466 -22.23 50.54 -23.76
C PRO A 466 -22.11 50.02 -22.31
N GLY A 467 -21.89 50.93 -21.36
CA GLY A 467 -21.61 50.61 -19.95
C GLY A 467 -20.16 50.23 -19.62
N ALA A 468 -19.33 49.90 -20.61
CA ALA A 468 -17.90 49.59 -20.44
C ALA A 468 -17.08 50.10 -21.65
N PRO A 469 -16.85 51.42 -21.78
CA PRO A 469 -16.20 52.01 -22.95
C PRO A 469 -14.71 51.65 -23.10
N GLY A 470 -14.04 51.24 -22.02
CA GLY A 470 -12.69 50.67 -22.06
C GLY A 470 -12.65 49.15 -22.28
N GLY A 471 -13.81 48.51 -22.45
CA GLY A 471 -13.95 47.06 -22.34
C GLY A 471 -14.10 46.59 -20.88
N ILE A 472 -14.27 45.28 -20.71
CA ILE A 472 -14.34 44.60 -19.42
C ILE A 472 -13.01 43.87 -19.23
N LEU A 473 -12.09 44.47 -18.47
CA LEU A 473 -10.69 44.05 -18.37
C LEU A 473 -10.53 42.62 -17.82
N GLU A 474 -11.41 42.23 -16.90
CA GLU A 474 -11.44 40.92 -16.26
C GLU A 474 -11.77 39.80 -17.26
N LEU A 475 -12.57 40.08 -18.30
CA LEU A 475 -12.83 39.15 -19.40
C LEU A 475 -11.64 39.05 -20.36
N ALA A 476 -10.77 40.05 -20.43
CA ALA A 476 -9.52 39.98 -21.22
C ALA A 476 -8.46 39.11 -20.53
N GLY A 477 -8.46 39.06 -19.18
CA GLY A 477 -7.66 38.15 -18.36
C GLY A 477 -8.49 37.18 -17.53
N PRO A 478 -9.17 36.17 -18.12
CA PRO A 478 -10.14 35.33 -17.40
C PRO A 478 -9.61 34.60 -16.16
N ALA A 479 -8.29 34.38 -16.06
CA ALA A 479 -7.64 33.79 -14.89
C ALA A 479 -7.70 34.67 -13.62
N THR A 480 -8.15 35.93 -13.74
CA THR A 480 -8.37 36.84 -12.60
C THR A 480 -9.79 36.79 -12.05
N LEU A 481 -10.71 36.05 -12.72
CA LEU A 481 -12.09 35.89 -12.27
C LEU A 481 -12.19 34.78 -11.21
N PRO A 482 -13.02 34.95 -10.16
CA PRO A 482 -13.23 33.90 -9.16
C PRO A 482 -14.02 32.70 -9.73
N VAL A 483 -14.87 32.94 -10.73
CA VAL A 483 -15.58 31.91 -11.51
C VAL A 483 -15.67 32.34 -12.97
N LEU A 484 -15.65 31.36 -13.89
CA LEU A 484 -15.80 31.57 -15.33
C LEU A 484 -17.25 31.33 -15.79
N PRO A 485 -17.73 32.05 -16.83
CA PRO A 485 -19.06 31.84 -17.37
C PRO A 485 -19.18 30.48 -18.08
N THR A 486 -20.38 29.90 -18.07
CA THR A 486 -20.70 28.69 -18.84
C THR A 486 -21.80 28.97 -19.86
N HIS A 487 -22.14 27.97 -20.68
CA HIS A 487 -23.15 28.12 -21.74
C HIS A 487 -24.60 27.91 -21.26
N VAL A 488 -24.77 27.52 -19.99
CA VAL A 488 -26.06 27.25 -19.35
C VAL A 488 -26.73 28.59 -18.96
N PRO A 489 -28.04 28.79 -19.19
CA PRO A 489 -28.68 30.08 -18.89
C PRO A 489 -28.59 30.47 -17.40
N GLY A 490 -28.90 29.55 -16.48
CA GLY A 490 -28.95 29.82 -15.04
C GLY A 490 -27.61 30.11 -14.38
N SER A 491 -26.48 29.72 -14.98
CA SER A 491 -25.15 30.01 -14.43
C SER A 491 -24.65 31.42 -14.74
N TRP A 492 -25.20 32.08 -15.77
CA TRP A 492 -24.73 33.39 -16.20
C TRP A 492 -25.00 34.49 -15.16
N GLU A 493 -26.18 34.46 -14.54
CA GLU A 493 -26.53 35.39 -13.44
C GLU A 493 -25.63 35.15 -12.22
N HIS A 494 -25.37 33.88 -11.88
CA HIS A 494 -24.42 33.53 -10.82
C HIS A 494 -23.01 34.06 -11.15
N PHE A 495 -22.52 33.86 -12.38
CA PHE A 495 -21.24 34.38 -12.84
C PHE A 495 -21.12 35.90 -12.66
N VAL A 496 -22.09 36.69 -13.13
CA VAL A 496 -22.06 38.16 -13.07
C VAL A 496 -22.06 38.67 -11.62
N ARG A 497 -22.78 37.97 -10.72
CA ARG A 497 -22.82 38.27 -9.28
C ARG A 497 -21.53 37.87 -8.56
N ALA A 498 -21.09 36.62 -8.71
CA ALA A 498 -19.92 36.06 -8.01
C ALA A 498 -18.59 36.68 -8.45
N SER A 499 -18.52 37.21 -9.69
CA SER A 499 -17.36 37.96 -10.19
C SER A 499 -17.34 39.44 -9.77
N GLY A 500 -18.41 39.96 -9.13
CA GLY A 500 -18.57 41.39 -8.81
C GLY A 500 -18.75 42.30 -10.04
N LEU A 501 -18.79 41.73 -11.25
CA LEU A 501 -18.84 42.52 -12.49
C LEU A 501 -20.14 43.29 -12.64
N GLY A 502 -21.27 42.76 -12.15
CA GLY A 502 -22.55 43.46 -12.17
C GLY A 502 -22.54 44.79 -11.41
N GLU A 503 -21.84 44.84 -10.27
CA GLU A 503 -21.67 46.06 -9.47
C GLU A 503 -20.65 47.02 -10.08
N ARG A 504 -19.58 46.48 -10.69
CA ARG A 504 -18.51 47.27 -11.32
C ARG A 504 -18.93 47.90 -12.64
N TYR A 505 -19.81 47.25 -13.40
CA TYR A 505 -20.30 47.71 -14.71
C TYR A 505 -21.84 47.68 -14.77
N PRO A 506 -22.56 48.48 -13.95
CA PRO A 506 -24.01 48.39 -13.77
C PRO A 506 -24.82 48.85 -15.00
N ALA A 507 -24.17 49.51 -15.96
CA ALA A 507 -24.77 49.97 -17.22
C ALA A 507 -24.53 49.01 -18.41
N VAL A 508 -23.91 47.85 -18.19
CA VAL A 508 -23.72 46.82 -19.21
C VAL A 508 -24.98 45.96 -19.36
N ASP A 509 -25.42 45.76 -20.59
CA ASP A 509 -26.45 44.78 -20.93
C ASP A 509 -25.87 43.35 -20.86
N TRP A 510 -26.01 42.74 -19.68
CA TRP A 510 -25.49 41.41 -19.36
C TRP A 510 -26.14 40.28 -20.16
N GLU A 511 -27.39 40.44 -20.60
CA GLU A 511 -28.10 39.43 -21.40
C GLU A 511 -27.67 39.47 -22.87
N ARG A 512 -27.48 40.67 -23.42
CA ARG A 512 -26.83 40.81 -24.74
C ARG A 512 -25.40 40.29 -24.72
N LEU A 513 -24.64 40.54 -23.65
CA LEU A 513 -23.29 39.99 -23.46
C LEU A 513 -23.30 38.45 -23.39
N ARG A 514 -24.29 37.84 -22.73
CA ARG A 514 -24.51 36.38 -22.76
C ARG A 514 -24.71 35.87 -24.19
N GLY A 515 -25.51 36.59 -24.98
CA GLY A 515 -25.70 36.31 -26.41
C GLY A 515 -24.40 36.41 -27.23
N ASP A 516 -23.54 37.40 -26.94
CA ASP A 516 -22.21 37.51 -27.55
C ASP A 516 -21.30 36.33 -27.15
N PHE A 517 -21.30 35.95 -25.86
CA PHE A 517 -20.52 34.83 -25.34
C PHE A 517 -20.93 33.51 -25.98
N LEU A 518 -22.23 33.22 -26.01
CA LEU A 518 -22.76 32.00 -26.64
C LEU A 518 -22.40 31.93 -28.12
N ARG A 519 -22.50 33.04 -28.86
CA ARG A 519 -22.02 33.10 -30.25
C ARG A 519 -20.52 32.81 -30.34
N ALA A 520 -19.69 33.41 -29.49
CA ALA A 520 -18.25 33.16 -29.50
C ALA A 520 -17.92 31.69 -29.19
N PHE A 521 -18.52 31.12 -28.15
CA PHE A 521 -18.34 29.74 -27.68
C PHE A 521 -18.83 28.67 -28.68
N GLN A 522 -19.95 28.94 -29.37
CA GLN A 522 -20.54 28.02 -30.36
C GLN A 522 -19.93 28.21 -31.76
N SER A 523 -19.27 29.33 -32.05
CA SER A 523 -18.67 29.57 -33.35
C SER A 523 -17.34 28.83 -33.53
N ARG A 524 -17.12 28.31 -34.75
CA ARG A 524 -15.83 27.88 -35.33
C ARG A 524 -15.40 26.41 -35.01
N PRO A 525 -14.30 25.88 -35.60
CA PRO A 525 -14.28 24.58 -36.30
C PRO A 525 -14.16 23.32 -35.42
N ARG A 526 -14.35 22.18 -36.09
CA ARG A 526 -14.22 20.79 -35.57
C ARG A 526 -12.92 20.58 -34.79
N GLU A 527 -11.80 21.22 -35.17
CA GLU A 527 -10.54 21.13 -34.44
C GLU A 527 -10.62 21.65 -32.99
N ARG A 528 -11.44 22.66 -32.70
CA ARG A 528 -11.55 23.25 -31.35
C ARG A 528 -12.33 22.37 -30.36
N LEU A 529 -13.04 21.34 -30.83
CA LEU A 529 -13.63 20.34 -29.91
C LEU A 529 -12.56 19.41 -29.31
N ARG A 530 -11.37 19.32 -29.94
CA ARG A 530 -10.22 18.57 -29.40
C ARG A 530 -9.47 19.31 -28.28
N THR A 531 -9.84 20.56 -27.97
CA THR A 531 -9.31 21.30 -26.81
C THR A 531 -10.17 21.15 -25.55
N ASP A 532 -11.22 20.32 -25.59
CA ASP A 532 -12.00 20.00 -24.41
C ASP A 532 -11.29 18.90 -23.62
N HIS A 533 -11.13 19.10 -22.32
CA HIS A 533 -10.47 18.14 -21.45
C HIS A 533 -11.50 17.21 -20.79
N VAL A 534 -11.18 15.93 -20.64
CA VAL A 534 -12.00 15.01 -19.83
C VAL A 534 -11.92 15.41 -18.36
N ASN A 535 -13.07 15.41 -17.66
CA ASN A 535 -13.15 15.72 -16.24
C ASN A 535 -12.33 14.69 -15.43
N ALA A 536 -11.66 15.16 -14.38
CA ALA A 536 -10.70 14.36 -13.62
C ALA A 536 -11.37 13.10 -13.05
N GLY A 537 -10.66 11.97 -13.13
CA GLY A 537 -11.16 10.66 -12.70
C GLY A 537 -12.13 9.95 -13.65
N LEU A 538 -12.72 10.62 -14.66
CA LEU A 538 -13.82 10.04 -15.45
C LEU A 538 -13.46 8.68 -16.06
N ALA A 539 -12.29 8.59 -16.71
CA ALA A 539 -11.86 7.34 -17.33
C ALA A 539 -11.77 6.20 -16.30
N ARG A 540 -11.20 6.45 -15.12
CA ARG A 540 -11.11 5.43 -14.06
C ARG A 540 -12.49 5.03 -13.54
N PHE A 541 -13.40 5.99 -13.34
CA PHE A 541 -14.76 5.71 -12.91
C PHE A 541 -15.54 4.87 -13.94
N VAL A 542 -15.31 5.09 -15.24
CA VAL A 542 -15.87 4.25 -16.31
C VAL A 542 -15.36 2.81 -16.22
N TRP A 543 -14.06 2.63 -16.05
CA TRP A 543 -13.46 1.29 -15.85
C TRP A 543 -13.97 0.64 -14.55
N ASP A 544 -14.13 1.39 -13.45
CA ASP A 544 -14.70 0.86 -12.19
C ASP A 544 -16.16 0.39 -12.36
N VAL A 545 -16.99 1.09 -13.15
CA VAL A 545 -18.36 0.66 -13.50
C VAL A 545 -18.35 -0.61 -14.36
N GLN A 546 -17.45 -0.70 -15.33
CA GLN A 546 -17.31 -1.87 -16.21
C GLN A 546 -16.76 -3.10 -15.45
N ASP A 547 -15.76 -2.93 -14.59
CA ASP A 547 -15.23 -3.97 -13.69
C ASP A 547 -16.31 -4.44 -12.69
N ALA A 548 -17.20 -3.55 -12.24
CA ALA A 548 -18.39 -3.89 -11.47
C ALA A 548 -19.50 -4.61 -12.28
N GLY A 549 -19.33 -4.79 -13.59
CA GLY A 549 -20.25 -5.48 -14.49
C GLY A 549 -21.38 -4.62 -15.07
N GLY A 550 -21.32 -3.29 -14.88
CA GLY A 550 -22.25 -2.35 -15.48
C GLY A 550 -21.79 -1.79 -16.83
N GLN A 551 -22.63 -0.98 -17.44
CA GLN A 551 -22.34 -0.21 -18.65
C GLN A 551 -22.30 1.29 -18.35
N VAL A 552 -21.48 2.06 -19.06
CA VAL A 552 -21.57 3.53 -19.07
C VAL A 552 -22.14 4.00 -20.40
N VAL A 553 -23.15 4.87 -20.32
CA VAL A 553 -23.81 5.50 -21.47
C VAL A 553 -23.56 7.00 -21.41
N PHE A 554 -22.92 7.54 -22.44
CA PHE A 554 -22.62 8.96 -22.53
C PHE A 554 -23.72 9.71 -23.29
N CYS A 555 -24.21 10.80 -22.71
CA CYS A 555 -25.11 11.74 -23.37
C CYS A 555 -24.38 13.04 -23.72
N THR A 556 -24.85 13.76 -24.74
CA THR A 556 -24.32 15.10 -25.07
C THR A 556 -25.33 15.89 -25.88
N ALA A 557 -25.35 17.21 -25.67
CA ALA A 557 -26.11 18.16 -26.50
C ALA A 557 -25.46 18.38 -27.89
N ARG A 558 -24.25 17.85 -28.13
CA ARG A 558 -23.56 17.90 -29.42
C ARG A 558 -24.37 17.21 -30.51
N LYS A 559 -24.33 17.81 -31.70
CA LYS A 559 -25.02 17.30 -32.89
C LYS A 559 -24.30 16.08 -33.47
N GLU A 560 -25.06 15.17 -34.08
CA GLU A 560 -24.60 13.93 -34.72
C GLU A 560 -23.33 14.09 -35.57
N ARG A 561 -23.22 15.14 -36.40
CA ARG A 561 -21.99 15.48 -37.16
C ARG A 561 -20.68 15.64 -36.34
N PHE A 562 -20.76 15.74 -35.02
CA PHE A 562 -19.63 15.84 -34.08
C PHE A 562 -19.39 14.56 -33.26
N ARG A 563 -20.10 13.45 -33.56
CA ARG A 563 -19.91 12.14 -32.91
C ARG A 563 -18.45 11.70 -32.96
N GLU A 564 -17.86 11.68 -34.15
CA GLU A 564 -16.49 11.18 -34.40
C GLU A 564 -15.45 11.92 -33.54
N VAL A 565 -15.40 13.26 -33.60
CA VAL A 565 -14.44 14.05 -32.81
C VAL A 565 -14.70 13.97 -31.29
N THR A 566 -15.94 13.72 -30.86
CA THR A 566 -16.25 13.51 -29.44
C THR A 566 -15.78 12.12 -28.97
N ALA A 567 -15.91 11.10 -29.83
CA ALA A 567 -15.39 9.76 -29.58
C ALA A 567 -13.84 9.72 -29.61
N GLU A 568 -13.19 10.48 -30.51
CA GLU A 568 -11.73 10.68 -30.51
C GLU A 568 -11.24 11.20 -29.15
N VAL A 569 -11.83 12.29 -28.65
CA VAL A 569 -11.44 12.91 -27.35
C VAL A 569 -11.62 11.94 -26.18
N LEU A 570 -12.70 11.15 -26.15
CA LEU A 570 -12.90 10.13 -25.12
C LEU A 570 -11.88 8.98 -25.25
N ALA A 571 -11.57 8.52 -26.46
CA ALA A 571 -10.60 7.46 -26.70
C ALA A 571 -9.16 7.88 -26.34
N GLU A 572 -8.75 9.09 -26.71
CA GLU A 572 -7.47 9.69 -26.32
C GLU A 572 -7.32 9.81 -24.79
N ALA A 573 -8.42 10.10 -24.09
CA ALA A 573 -8.50 10.16 -22.64
C ALA A 573 -8.67 8.79 -21.93
N GLY A 574 -8.59 7.67 -22.67
CA GLY A 574 -8.63 6.32 -22.10
C GLY A 574 -10.01 5.69 -21.95
N VAL A 575 -11.04 6.23 -22.63
CA VAL A 575 -12.40 5.67 -22.75
C VAL A 575 -12.70 5.31 -24.22
N PRO A 576 -12.06 4.26 -24.77
CA PRO A 576 -12.33 3.79 -26.14
C PRO A 576 -13.73 3.18 -26.26
N ASP A 577 -14.29 3.17 -27.48
CA ASP A 577 -15.58 2.54 -27.80
C ASP A 577 -16.77 3.00 -26.92
N ALA A 578 -16.73 4.24 -26.42
CA ALA A 578 -17.77 4.85 -25.60
C ALA A 578 -19.19 4.72 -26.22
N THR A 579 -20.17 4.24 -25.43
CA THR A 579 -21.59 4.20 -25.84
C THR A 579 -22.14 5.62 -25.88
N LEU A 580 -22.01 6.29 -27.03
CA LEU A 580 -22.27 7.73 -27.19
C LEU A 580 -23.63 8.04 -27.81
N LEU A 581 -24.49 8.73 -27.06
CA LEU A 581 -25.78 9.28 -27.47
C LEU A 581 -25.63 10.78 -27.74
N VAL A 582 -25.83 11.16 -29.00
CA VAL A 582 -25.75 12.54 -29.53
C VAL A 582 -27.11 13.01 -30.02
N VAL A 583 -27.30 14.33 -30.10
CA VAL A 583 -28.55 14.94 -30.54
C VAL A 583 -28.62 15.00 -32.08
N PRO A 584 -29.78 14.71 -32.71
CA PRO A 584 -29.94 14.85 -34.15
C PRO A 584 -29.67 16.28 -34.65
N ASP A 585 -29.01 16.41 -35.81
CA ASP A 585 -28.58 17.70 -36.36
C ASP A 585 -29.70 18.74 -36.54
N HIS A 586 -30.94 18.28 -36.73
CA HIS A 586 -32.13 19.08 -36.98
C HIS A 586 -33.11 19.20 -35.79
N THR A 587 -32.74 18.72 -34.59
CA THR A 587 -33.68 18.80 -33.45
C THR A 587 -33.95 20.25 -33.04
N THR A 588 -35.23 20.54 -32.76
CA THR A 588 -35.70 21.79 -32.14
C THR A 588 -36.40 21.54 -30.79
N ARG A 589 -36.50 20.27 -30.37
CA ARG A 589 -37.07 19.85 -29.08
C ARG A 589 -36.13 20.15 -27.91
N PRO A 590 -36.64 20.25 -26.67
CA PRO A 590 -35.81 20.37 -25.48
C PRO A 590 -34.78 19.23 -25.38
N ILE A 591 -33.53 19.58 -25.08
CA ILE A 591 -32.43 18.61 -25.06
C ILE A 591 -32.67 17.51 -24.01
N ALA A 592 -33.23 17.86 -22.85
CA ALA A 592 -33.60 16.93 -21.79
C ALA A 592 -34.52 15.79 -22.26
N GLU A 593 -35.57 16.11 -23.05
CA GLU A 593 -36.46 15.09 -23.62
C GLU A 593 -35.72 14.17 -24.60
N VAL A 594 -34.85 14.75 -25.44
CA VAL A 594 -34.10 14.00 -26.46
C VAL A 594 -33.08 13.08 -25.81
N LYS A 595 -32.41 13.52 -24.73
CA LYS A 595 -31.53 12.68 -23.91
C LYS A 595 -32.30 11.48 -23.33
N ALA A 596 -33.40 11.74 -22.62
CA ALA A 596 -34.20 10.68 -21.98
C ALA A 596 -34.77 9.68 -22.99
N GLU A 597 -35.31 10.15 -24.12
CA GLU A 597 -35.78 9.29 -25.22
C GLU A 597 -34.68 8.40 -25.80
N ARG A 598 -33.46 8.93 -25.95
CA ARG A 598 -32.32 8.18 -26.49
C ARG A 598 -31.78 7.13 -25.51
N VAL A 599 -31.82 7.41 -24.20
CA VAL A 599 -31.49 6.41 -23.17
C VAL A 599 -32.57 5.32 -23.15
N ARG A 600 -33.86 5.68 -23.19
CA ARG A 600 -35.00 4.73 -23.25
C ARG A 600 -34.96 3.80 -24.48
N ALA A 601 -34.34 4.24 -25.57
CA ALA A 601 -34.15 3.43 -26.78
C ALA A 601 -33.05 2.36 -26.66
N LEU A 602 -32.22 2.40 -25.61
CA LEU A 602 -31.30 1.33 -25.25
C LEU A 602 -32.04 0.31 -24.37
N ASP A 603 -32.75 -0.61 -25.03
CA ASP A 603 -33.50 -1.68 -24.35
C ASP A 603 -32.56 -2.60 -23.53
N GLY A 604 -33.10 -3.23 -22.48
CA GLY A 604 -32.37 -4.15 -21.60
C GLY A 604 -31.47 -3.50 -20.54
N LEU A 605 -31.54 -2.18 -20.33
CA LEU A 605 -30.76 -1.46 -19.31
C LEU A 605 -31.57 -1.12 -18.05
N ASP A 606 -30.88 -1.10 -16.91
CA ASP A 606 -31.35 -0.59 -15.62
C ASP A 606 -30.47 0.60 -15.19
N VAL A 607 -30.97 1.82 -15.34
CA VAL A 607 -30.17 3.03 -15.05
C VAL A 607 -30.11 3.25 -13.54
N VAL A 608 -28.95 2.97 -12.94
CA VAL A 608 -28.75 3.09 -11.48
C VAL A 608 -28.32 4.48 -11.03
N ALA A 609 -27.77 5.30 -11.94
CA ALA A 609 -27.33 6.67 -11.66
C ALA A 609 -27.28 7.54 -12.93
N VAL A 610 -27.50 8.85 -12.75
CA VAL A 610 -27.46 9.87 -13.81
C VAL A 610 -26.61 11.06 -13.35
N PHE A 611 -25.53 11.32 -14.07
CA PHE A 611 -24.61 12.44 -13.86
C PHE A 611 -24.83 13.49 -14.94
N ASP A 612 -25.26 14.69 -14.57
CA ASP A 612 -25.50 15.82 -15.48
C ASP A 612 -25.43 17.12 -14.65
N ASP A 613 -24.91 18.22 -15.20
CA ASP A 613 -24.84 19.50 -14.49
C ASP A 613 -26.24 20.13 -14.37
N GLU A 614 -27.09 19.94 -15.37
CA GLU A 614 -28.39 20.58 -15.48
C GLU A 614 -29.54 19.74 -14.88
N GLN A 615 -30.31 20.36 -13.97
CA GLN A 615 -31.43 19.72 -13.28
C GLN A 615 -32.49 19.13 -14.23
N SER A 616 -32.81 19.81 -15.35
CA SER A 616 -33.85 19.36 -16.27
C SER A 616 -33.49 18.04 -16.95
N ASN A 617 -32.21 17.81 -17.25
CA ASN A 617 -31.74 16.56 -17.85
C ASN A 617 -31.83 15.40 -16.84
N ARG A 618 -31.36 15.61 -15.60
CA ARG A 618 -31.48 14.61 -14.52
C ARG A 618 -32.94 14.23 -14.25
N ALA A 619 -33.83 15.23 -14.18
CA ALA A 619 -35.26 15.01 -13.96
C ALA A 619 -35.91 14.24 -15.11
N ALA A 620 -35.56 14.55 -16.37
CA ALA A 620 -36.11 13.85 -17.54
C ALA A 620 -35.72 12.37 -17.58
N VAL A 621 -34.45 12.02 -17.31
CA VAL A 621 -34.02 10.61 -17.27
C VAL A 621 -34.65 9.88 -16.08
N ARG A 622 -34.72 10.50 -14.89
CA ARG A 622 -35.35 9.88 -13.71
C ARG A 622 -36.86 9.66 -13.85
N ALA A 623 -37.56 10.41 -14.70
CA ALA A 623 -38.97 10.16 -14.99
C ALA A 623 -39.19 8.81 -15.71
N ASP A 624 -38.19 8.33 -16.46
CA ASP A 624 -38.21 7.02 -17.12
C ASP A 624 -37.61 5.90 -16.24
N PHE A 625 -36.60 6.24 -15.42
CA PHE A 625 -35.83 5.29 -14.60
C PHE A 625 -35.89 5.69 -13.12
N GLY A 626 -37.04 5.43 -12.48
CA GLY A 626 -37.41 6.04 -11.19
C GLY A 626 -36.43 5.88 -10.02
N ASP A 627 -35.73 4.74 -9.94
CA ASP A 627 -34.78 4.44 -8.86
C ASP A 627 -33.35 4.98 -9.11
N ALA A 628 -33.11 5.59 -10.28
CA ALA A 628 -31.80 6.15 -10.63
C ALA A 628 -31.38 7.28 -9.67
N LEU A 629 -30.16 7.19 -9.13
CA LEU A 629 -29.58 8.24 -8.29
C LEU A 629 -29.20 9.48 -9.14
N PRO A 630 -29.76 10.68 -8.89
CA PRO A 630 -29.28 11.90 -9.51
C PRO A 630 -27.97 12.36 -8.87
N VAL A 631 -27.00 12.71 -9.70
CA VAL A 631 -25.75 13.34 -9.28
C VAL A 631 -25.54 14.61 -10.09
N ALA A 632 -25.43 15.74 -9.40
CA ALA A 632 -25.08 17.03 -9.99
C ALA A 632 -23.56 17.14 -10.12
N VAL A 633 -23.07 17.56 -11.28
CA VAL A 633 -21.64 17.79 -11.51
C VAL A 633 -21.37 19.29 -11.58
N GLU A 634 -20.55 19.80 -10.67
CA GLU A 634 -20.23 21.23 -10.53
C GLU A 634 -18.70 21.42 -10.60
N VAL A 635 -18.21 21.71 -11.81
CA VAL A 635 -16.76 21.82 -12.07
C VAL A 635 -16.16 23.05 -11.36
N PRO A 636 -15.12 22.90 -10.52
CA PRO A 636 -14.52 24.01 -9.80
C PRO A 636 -14.01 25.13 -10.72
N GLY A 637 -14.26 26.38 -10.32
CA GLY A 637 -13.89 27.57 -11.10
C GLY A 637 -14.81 27.88 -12.28
N LEU A 638 -15.84 27.07 -12.55
CA LEU A 638 -16.95 27.41 -13.44
C LEU A 638 -18.17 27.85 -12.63
N ALA A 639 -18.98 28.75 -13.17
CA ALA A 639 -20.24 29.16 -12.54
C ALA A 639 -21.29 28.03 -12.64
N GLY A 640 -21.83 27.62 -11.50
CA GLY A 640 -22.97 26.68 -11.41
C GLY A 640 -24.32 27.38 -11.53
N GLN A 641 -25.41 26.60 -11.60
CA GLN A 641 -26.79 27.11 -11.59
C GLN A 641 -27.24 27.66 -10.22
N ARG A 642 -26.48 27.39 -9.15
CA ARG A 642 -26.75 27.74 -7.76
C ARG A 642 -25.52 28.40 -7.11
N GLY A 643 -25.70 29.08 -5.98
CA GLY A 643 -24.59 29.45 -5.09
C GLY A 643 -24.00 28.22 -4.37
N PRO A 644 -22.75 28.27 -3.90
CA PRO A 644 -22.12 27.16 -3.17
C PRO A 644 -22.94 26.68 -1.95
N ASP A 645 -23.58 27.63 -1.24
CA ASP A 645 -24.37 27.40 -0.04
C ASP A 645 -25.87 27.14 -0.30
N ASP A 646 -26.34 27.34 -1.54
CA ASP A 646 -27.75 27.11 -1.90
C ASP A 646 -28.03 25.60 -1.98
N PRO A 647 -29.17 25.08 -1.48
CA PRO A 647 -29.48 23.65 -1.60
C PRO A 647 -29.72 23.25 -3.08
N VAL A 648 -29.34 22.03 -3.44
CA VAL A 648 -29.59 21.50 -4.80
C VAL A 648 -31.10 21.26 -4.99
N PRO A 649 -31.79 21.88 -5.97
CA PRO A 649 -33.25 21.89 -6.01
C PRO A 649 -33.94 20.53 -6.22
N ASP A 650 -33.26 19.54 -6.82
CA ASP A 650 -33.75 18.17 -6.98
C ASP A 650 -33.26 17.20 -5.90
N GLY A 651 -32.56 17.70 -4.87
CA GLY A 651 -31.94 16.87 -3.83
C GLY A 651 -30.80 15.98 -4.33
N ALA A 652 -30.27 16.24 -5.54
CA ALA A 652 -29.14 15.50 -6.07
C ALA A 652 -27.88 15.70 -5.21
N ALA A 653 -27.07 14.66 -5.11
CA ALA A 653 -25.76 14.79 -4.48
C ALA A 653 -24.78 15.48 -5.44
N VAL A 654 -23.88 16.32 -4.93
CA VAL A 654 -22.95 17.10 -5.75
C VAL A 654 -21.57 16.45 -5.78
N ILE A 655 -20.97 16.40 -6.97
CA ILE A 655 -19.55 16.10 -7.18
C ILE A 655 -18.88 17.19 -8.01
N ALA A 656 -17.58 17.35 -7.85
CA ALA A 656 -16.74 18.22 -8.68
C ALA A 656 -16.03 17.44 -9.79
N THR A 657 -15.54 16.25 -9.44
CA THR A 657 -14.79 15.34 -10.33
C THR A 657 -15.30 13.90 -10.14
N PHE A 658 -14.86 12.99 -11.00
CA PHE A 658 -15.16 11.56 -10.88
C PHE A 658 -14.10 10.80 -10.06
N GLU A 659 -13.30 11.50 -9.25
CA GLU A 659 -12.27 10.88 -8.42
C GLU A 659 -12.81 10.41 -7.08
N THR A 660 -12.41 9.20 -6.69
CA THR A 660 -12.65 8.59 -5.37
C THR A 660 -11.40 8.67 -4.50
N ARG A 661 -11.58 8.68 -3.17
CA ARG A 661 -10.47 8.56 -2.22
C ARG A 661 -10.00 7.09 -2.10
N PRO A 662 -8.71 6.79 -2.26
CA PRO A 662 -8.16 5.48 -1.91
C PRO A 662 -8.19 5.33 -0.38
N SER A 663 -9.13 4.49 0.09
CA SER A 663 -9.37 4.08 1.49
C SER A 663 -9.48 5.16 2.59
N ALA A 664 -10.58 5.13 3.34
CA ALA A 664 -10.90 6.14 4.34
C ALA A 664 -9.92 6.19 5.54
N PRO A 665 -9.68 7.36 6.15
CA PRO A 665 -8.86 7.52 7.36
C PRO A 665 -9.30 6.61 8.52
N GLY A 666 -8.40 6.37 9.48
CA GLY A 666 -8.64 5.52 10.65
C GLY A 666 -7.97 4.15 10.62
N GLY A 667 -6.71 4.08 10.18
CA GLY A 667 -5.82 2.93 10.35
C GLY A 667 -6.05 1.74 9.42
N PRO A 668 -5.22 0.68 9.54
CA PRO A 668 -5.21 -0.49 8.65
C PRO A 668 -6.56 -1.23 8.59
N LYS A 669 -7.08 -1.46 7.39
CA LYS A 669 -8.34 -2.16 7.14
C LYS A 669 -8.15 -3.28 6.10
N LEU A 670 -9.06 -4.25 6.10
CA LEU A 670 -9.13 -5.26 5.04
C LEU A 670 -10.09 -4.76 3.96
N SER A 671 -9.78 -5.03 2.69
CA SER A 671 -10.66 -4.65 1.56
C SER A 671 -12.04 -5.32 1.64
N ASN A 672 -12.08 -6.56 2.13
CA ASN A 672 -13.22 -7.49 2.07
C ASN A 672 -13.74 -7.82 0.65
N THR A 673 -12.98 -7.45 -0.38
CA THR A 673 -13.28 -7.73 -1.80
C THR A 673 -13.26 -9.22 -2.13
N HIS A 674 -13.78 -9.58 -3.30
CA HIS A 674 -13.90 -10.94 -3.81
C HIS A 674 -13.04 -11.18 -5.06
N SER A 675 -12.71 -10.13 -5.81
CA SER A 675 -11.83 -10.16 -6.98
C SER A 675 -10.80 -9.04 -6.92
N LEU A 676 -9.70 -9.19 -7.66
CA LEU A 676 -8.76 -8.08 -7.89
C LEU A 676 -9.37 -6.98 -8.76
N GLU A 677 -10.44 -7.28 -9.49
CA GLU A 677 -11.24 -6.32 -10.29
C GLU A 677 -11.99 -5.31 -9.40
N GLU A 678 -12.28 -5.68 -8.14
CA GLU A 678 -12.93 -4.79 -7.18
C GLU A 678 -11.92 -3.83 -6.51
N LEU A 679 -10.65 -3.84 -6.91
CA LEU A 679 -9.59 -2.96 -6.41
C LEU A 679 -9.06 -2.03 -7.50
N GLN A 680 -8.95 -0.74 -7.18
CA GLN A 680 -8.23 0.24 -7.99
C GLN A 680 -6.71 0.02 -7.89
N ILE A 681 -6.20 -1.07 -8.49
CA ILE A 681 -4.79 -1.51 -8.37
C ILE A 681 -3.81 -0.39 -8.72
N GLY A 682 -4.10 0.43 -9.74
CA GLY A 682 -3.26 1.56 -10.14
C GLY A 682 -3.20 2.72 -9.14
N ALA A 683 -4.15 2.80 -8.19
CA ALA A 683 -4.18 3.82 -7.13
C ALA A 683 -3.58 3.34 -5.81
N MET A 684 -3.25 2.04 -5.69
CA MET A 684 -2.74 1.44 -4.45
C MET A 684 -1.27 1.76 -4.18
N ARG A 685 -0.96 2.09 -2.91
CA ARG A 685 0.41 2.32 -2.45
C ARG A 685 1.19 1.00 -2.41
N ARG A 686 2.37 0.99 -3.04
CA ARG A 686 3.28 -0.17 -3.07
C ARG A 686 4.03 -0.41 -1.75
N ASN A 687 4.18 0.65 -0.94
CA ASN A 687 4.93 0.74 0.32
C ASN A 687 6.09 -0.28 0.47
N PRO A 688 7.14 -0.19 -0.37
CA PRO A 688 8.23 -1.17 -0.36
C PRO A 688 9.00 -1.19 0.97
N LEU A 689 9.07 -0.04 1.66
CA LEU A 689 9.77 0.11 2.95
C LEU A 689 9.08 -0.64 4.09
N ALA A 690 7.75 -0.76 4.12
CA ALA A 690 7.03 -1.55 5.12
C ALA A 690 7.48 -3.03 5.18
N ARG A 691 8.05 -3.58 4.10
CA ARG A 691 8.62 -4.94 4.09
C ARG A 691 9.84 -5.11 4.99
N ARG A 692 10.57 -4.02 5.29
CA ARG A 692 11.73 -4.00 6.23
C ARG A 692 11.29 -3.94 7.69
N TRP A 693 10.09 -3.44 7.95
CA TRP A 693 9.44 -3.37 9.26
C TRP A 693 8.73 -4.67 9.60
N ALA A 694 9.46 -5.79 9.42
CA ALA A 694 8.93 -7.13 9.62
C ALA A 694 9.01 -7.59 11.08
N VAL A 695 7.99 -8.33 11.53
CA VAL A 695 8.04 -9.08 12.79
C VAL A 695 8.66 -10.45 12.53
N HIS A 696 9.60 -10.86 13.37
CA HIS A 696 10.19 -12.19 13.34
C HIS A 696 9.78 -12.96 14.61
N LEU A 697 8.87 -13.93 14.45
CA LEU A 697 8.42 -14.78 15.54
C LEU A 697 9.47 -15.84 15.89
N THR A 698 9.60 -16.11 17.19
CA THR A 698 10.23 -17.33 17.69
C THR A 698 9.35 -18.56 17.44
N GLU A 699 9.89 -19.74 17.68
CA GLU A 699 9.10 -20.98 17.66
C GLU A 699 8.02 -20.98 18.75
N GLY A 700 8.35 -20.49 19.96
CA GLY A 700 7.42 -20.39 21.08
C GLY A 700 6.23 -19.46 20.80
N GLU A 701 6.47 -18.30 20.20
CA GLU A 701 5.40 -17.36 19.84
C GLU A 701 4.55 -17.87 18.68
N THR A 702 5.18 -18.52 17.70
CA THR A 702 4.45 -19.21 16.62
C THR A 702 3.51 -20.26 17.21
N ARG A 703 4.00 -21.09 18.14
CA ARG A 703 3.20 -22.11 18.81
C ARG A 703 2.07 -21.50 19.63
N SER A 704 2.36 -20.47 20.44
CA SER A 704 1.35 -19.71 21.22
C SER A 704 0.23 -19.13 20.36
N LEU A 705 0.54 -18.57 19.19
CA LEU A 705 -0.46 -18.08 18.22
C LEU A 705 -1.35 -19.22 17.69
N VAL A 706 -0.74 -20.34 17.29
CA VAL A 706 -1.47 -21.53 16.81
C VAL A 706 -2.36 -22.10 17.92
N ASP A 707 -1.82 -22.27 19.14
CA ASP A 707 -2.54 -22.78 20.30
C ASP A 707 -3.75 -21.90 20.66
N SER A 708 -3.62 -20.57 20.57
CA SER A 708 -4.75 -19.66 20.82
C SER A 708 -5.86 -19.82 19.77
N ILE A 709 -5.49 -19.94 18.49
CA ILE A 709 -6.43 -20.20 17.39
C ILE A 709 -7.14 -21.53 17.58
N VAL A 710 -6.41 -22.62 17.89
CA VAL A 710 -6.97 -23.96 18.13
C VAL A 710 -7.86 -23.98 19.38
N ALA A 711 -7.46 -23.31 20.46
CA ALA A 711 -8.26 -23.24 21.68
C ALA A 711 -9.57 -22.45 21.49
N ASP A 712 -9.56 -21.37 20.70
CA ASP A 712 -10.80 -20.66 20.34
C ASP A 712 -11.72 -21.52 19.44
N THR A 713 -11.12 -22.22 18.49
CA THR A 713 -11.78 -23.17 17.59
C THR A 713 -12.51 -24.25 18.39
N ASP A 714 -11.83 -24.90 19.32
CA ASP A 714 -12.43 -25.95 20.16
C ASP A 714 -13.53 -25.39 21.09
N ARG A 715 -13.33 -24.21 21.69
CA ARG A 715 -14.39 -23.54 22.47
C ARG A 715 -15.63 -23.23 21.63
N ALA A 716 -15.47 -22.84 20.37
CA ALA A 716 -16.60 -22.58 19.48
C ALA A 716 -17.31 -23.87 19.04
N ALA A 717 -16.55 -24.93 18.76
CA ALA A 717 -17.07 -26.25 18.45
C ALA A 717 -17.91 -26.82 19.59
N VAL A 718 -17.39 -26.80 20.83
CA VAL A 718 -18.10 -27.29 22.03
C VAL A 718 -19.43 -26.55 22.25
N ARG A 719 -19.46 -25.22 22.12
CA ARG A 719 -20.73 -24.45 22.21
C ARG A 719 -21.72 -24.85 21.12
N THR A 720 -21.23 -25.11 19.91
CA THR A 720 -22.07 -25.46 18.75
C THR A 720 -22.65 -26.87 18.90
N GLY A 721 -21.82 -27.85 19.27
CA GLY A 721 -22.21 -29.23 19.52
C GLY A 721 -23.21 -29.36 20.68
N ARG A 722 -22.90 -28.79 21.86
CA ARG A 722 -23.82 -28.79 23.02
C ARG A 722 -25.17 -28.16 22.69
N SER A 723 -25.18 -27.07 21.93
CA SER A 723 -26.43 -26.42 21.50
C SER A 723 -27.26 -27.28 20.54
N ALA A 724 -26.65 -28.22 19.80
CA ALA A 724 -27.37 -29.17 18.97
C ALA A 724 -27.87 -30.36 19.81
N VAL A 725 -27.00 -30.97 20.62
CA VAL A 725 -27.32 -32.07 21.54
C VAL A 725 -28.54 -31.74 22.41
N ALA A 726 -28.52 -30.59 23.08
CA ALA A 726 -29.64 -30.15 23.92
C ALA A 726 -30.91 -29.81 23.12
N LYS A 727 -30.78 -29.29 21.90
CA LYS A 727 -31.93 -28.93 21.05
C LYS A 727 -32.69 -30.16 20.53
N PHE A 728 -31.99 -31.25 20.25
CA PHE A 728 -32.57 -32.47 19.66
C PHE A 728 -32.72 -33.62 20.66
N GLY A 729 -32.43 -33.40 21.95
CA GLY A 729 -32.63 -34.40 23.01
C GLY A 729 -31.72 -35.61 22.90
N LEU A 730 -30.48 -35.42 22.43
CA LEU A 730 -29.51 -36.51 22.19
C LEU A 730 -28.82 -37.00 23.49
N GLU A 731 -29.01 -36.31 24.62
CA GLU A 731 -28.51 -36.76 25.93
C GLU A 731 -29.27 -38.02 26.42
N GLU A 732 -30.54 -38.13 26.06
CA GLU A 732 -31.42 -39.26 26.40
C GLU A 732 -31.43 -40.35 25.30
N HIS A 733 -31.14 -39.95 24.05
CA HIS A 733 -31.25 -40.79 22.86
C HIS A 733 -30.06 -40.56 21.88
N PRO A 734 -28.83 -40.95 22.25
CA PRO A 734 -27.62 -40.64 21.46
C PRO A 734 -27.57 -41.39 20.12
N ASP A 735 -28.15 -42.58 20.05
CA ASP A 735 -28.11 -43.47 18.87
C ASP A 735 -29.38 -43.38 17.98
N ASP A 736 -30.28 -42.45 18.28
CA ASP A 736 -31.53 -42.25 17.52
C ASP A 736 -31.24 -41.49 16.22
N VAL A 737 -31.13 -42.25 15.12
CA VAL A 737 -30.83 -41.75 13.77
C VAL A 737 -31.79 -40.64 13.33
N GLU A 738 -33.08 -40.73 13.69
CA GLU A 738 -34.10 -39.73 13.34
C GLU A 738 -33.87 -38.38 14.06
N ARG A 739 -33.12 -38.38 15.17
CA ARG A 739 -32.69 -37.16 15.88
C ARG A 739 -31.29 -36.70 15.48
N VAL A 740 -30.38 -37.66 15.23
CA VAL A 740 -28.99 -37.39 14.84
C VAL A 740 -28.92 -36.67 13.49
N LEU A 741 -29.68 -37.09 12.47
CA LEU A 741 -29.64 -36.46 11.14
C LEU A 741 -30.10 -34.98 11.15
N PRO A 742 -31.23 -34.59 11.76
CA PRO A 742 -31.59 -33.19 11.95
C PRO A 742 -30.58 -32.38 12.78
N ALA A 743 -29.95 -32.99 13.79
CA ALA A 743 -28.93 -32.34 14.60
C ALA A 743 -27.63 -32.09 13.80
N LEU A 744 -27.20 -33.05 12.99
CA LEU A 744 -26.10 -32.91 12.03
C LEU A 744 -26.39 -31.81 11.02
N HIS A 745 -27.61 -31.76 10.45
CA HIS A 745 -28.03 -30.68 9.55
C HIS A 745 -27.92 -29.34 10.26
N HIS A 746 -28.41 -29.23 11.50
CA HIS A 746 -28.34 -28.01 12.28
C HIS A 746 -26.90 -27.52 12.49
N VAL A 747 -25.96 -28.40 12.80
CA VAL A 747 -24.53 -28.09 12.98
C VAL A 747 -23.89 -27.67 11.66
N LEU A 748 -24.00 -28.48 10.61
CA LEU A 748 -23.36 -28.25 9.31
C LEU A 748 -23.82 -26.93 8.65
N THR A 749 -25.08 -26.54 8.88
CA THR A 749 -25.69 -25.34 8.29
C THR A 749 -25.63 -24.09 9.19
N ARG A 750 -24.81 -24.08 10.26
CA ARG A 750 -24.61 -22.89 11.11
C ARG A 750 -23.94 -21.75 10.33
N LYS A 751 -24.28 -20.50 10.66
CA LYS A 751 -23.71 -19.26 10.05
C LYS A 751 -22.17 -19.21 10.05
N GLN A 752 -21.51 -19.92 10.96
CA GLN A 752 -20.05 -19.99 11.03
C GLN A 752 -19.40 -20.87 9.95
N PHE A 753 -20.14 -21.84 9.40
CA PHE A 753 -19.68 -22.76 8.36
C PHE A 753 -20.30 -22.48 6.99
N ILE A 754 -21.60 -22.17 6.95
CA ILE A 754 -22.35 -22.09 5.69
C ILE A 754 -22.03 -20.83 4.87
N LYS A 755 -21.74 -21.04 3.59
CA LYS A 755 -21.70 -20.02 2.52
C LYS A 755 -22.99 -20.14 1.69
N GLY A 756 -23.63 -19.01 1.38
CA GLY A 756 -24.89 -18.98 0.62
C GLY A 756 -26.14 -19.35 1.44
N SER A 757 -27.19 -19.77 0.75
CA SER A 757 -28.50 -20.08 1.33
C SER A 757 -28.57 -21.51 1.90
N ARG A 758 -29.30 -21.68 3.02
CA ARG A 758 -29.65 -22.99 3.58
C ARG A 758 -30.50 -23.83 2.61
N ALA A 759 -31.23 -23.20 1.68
CA ALA A 759 -32.06 -23.89 0.70
C ALA A 759 -31.27 -24.72 -0.32
N ASN A 760 -29.95 -24.52 -0.42
CA ASN A 760 -29.08 -25.27 -1.32
C ASN A 760 -28.61 -26.62 -0.75
N TYR A 761 -28.77 -26.84 0.56
CA TYR A 761 -28.44 -28.09 1.22
C TYR A 761 -29.47 -28.37 2.31
N ARG A 762 -30.52 -29.12 1.96
CA ARG A 762 -31.68 -29.37 2.81
C ARG A 762 -31.47 -30.61 3.68
N LEU A 763 -32.48 -31.00 4.46
CA LEU A 763 -32.37 -32.20 5.31
C LEU A 763 -32.33 -33.46 4.46
N GLU A 764 -33.13 -33.52 3.39
CA GLU A 764 -33.21 -34.64 2.45
C GLU A 764 -31.89 -34.84 1.67
N ASP A 765 -31.13 -33.75 1.49
CA ASP A 765 -29.78 -33.83 0.93
C ASP A 765 -28.80 -34.49 1.92
N LEU A 766 -28.92 -34.20 3.23
CA LEU A 766 -28.09 -34.81 4.25
C LEU A 766 -28.46 -36.27 4.53
N GLU A 767 -29.75 -36.62 4.50
CA GLU A 767 -30.22 -38.00 4.63
C GLU A 767 -29.55 -38.88 3.57
N ARG A 768 -29.67 -38.50 2.28
CA ARG A 768 -28.96 -39.13 1.16
C ARG A 768 -27.44 -39.25 1.39
N ASP A 769 -26.83 -38.19 1.89
CA ASP A 769 -25.37 -38.07 1.98
C ASP A 769 -24.75 -38.75 3.23
N ALA A 770 -25.53 -38.99 4.29
CA ALA A 770 -25.02 -39.39 5.61
C ALA A 770 -25.85 -40.43 6.38
N GLU A 771 -27.06 -40.82 5.97
CA GLU A 771 -27.89 -41.78 6.72
C GLU A 771 -27.21 -43.15 6.89
N GLU A 772 -26.62 -43.69 5.83
CA GLU A 772 -25.93 -45.00 5.85
C GLU A 772 -24.72 -45.02 6.82
N PRO A 773 -23.73 -44.11 6.74
CA PRO A 773 -22.63 -44.09 7.71
C PRO A 773 -23.10 -43.75 9.14
N VAL A 774 -24.16 -42.96 9.32
CA VAL A 774 -24.73 -42.74 10.67
C VAL A 774 -25.31 -44.03 11.25
N ARG A 775 -26.12 -44.77 10.48
CA ARG A 775 -26.65 -46.09 10.89
C ARG A 775 -25.56 -47.12 11.16
N ALA A 776 -24.45 -47.06 10.42
CA ALA A 776 -23.31 -47.96 10.59
C ALA A 776 -22.37 -47.58 11.77
N GLY A 777 -22.57 -46.41 12.40
CA GLY A 777 -21.63 -45.89 13.41
C GLY A 777 -20.27 -45.48 12.82
N GLU A 778 -20.24 -45.13 11.54
CA GLU A 778 -19.01 -44.78 10.79
C GLU A 778 -18.83 -43.25 10.65
N PRO A 779 -17.58 -42.77 10.47
CA PRO A 779 -17.33 -41.36 10.16
C PRO A 779 -17.93 -40.97 8.81
N ILE A 780 -18.65 -39.84 8.77
CA ILE A 780 -19.27 -39.34 7.54
C ILE A 780 -18.19 -38.78 6.61
N ASP A 781 -18.12 -39.27 5.37
CA ASP A 781 -17.18 -38.74 4.38
C ASP A 781 -17.56 -37.31 3.97
N VAL A 782 -16.58 -36.42 4.02
CA VAL A 782 -16.69 -35.03 3.57
C VAL A 782 -15.70 -34.83 2.44
N VAL A 783 -16.19 -34.40 1.27
CA VAL A 783 -15.34 -34.19 0.09
C VAL A 783 -15.25 -32.71 -0.23
N LEU A 784 -14.02 -32.24 -0.40
CA LEU A 784 -13.71 -30.85 -0.75
C LEU A 784 -12.72 -30.82 -1.92
N LEU A 785 -13.07 -30.06 -2.95
CA LEU A 785 -12.18 -29.74 -4.07
C LEU A 785 -11.55 -28.36 -3.87
N GLY A 786 -10.22 -28.28 -3.85
CA GLY A 786 -9.51 -27.01 -3.71
C GLY A 786 -8.07 -27.17 -3.22
N PHE A 787 -7.48 -26.10 -2.68
CA PHE A 787 -6.06 -26.05 -2.31
C PHE A 787 -5.08 -26.48 -3.44
N PRO A 788 -5.19 -25.92 -4.67
CA PRO A 788 -4.33 -26.33 -5.79
C PRO A 788 -2.86 -25.94 -5.59
N VAL A 789 -2.62 -24.63 -5.46
CA VAL A 789 -1.37 -23.94 -5.08
C VAL A 789 -1.74 -22.50 -4.69
N LYS A 790 -0.90 -21.81 -3.91
CA LYS A 790 -1.02 -20.38 -3.61
C LYS A 790 -0.91 -19.52 -4.88
N GLN A 791 -1.81 -18.58 -5.10
CA GLN A 791 -1.88 -17.74 -6.32
C GLN A 791 -0.89 -16.56 -6.28
N CYS A 792 0.42 -16.82 -6.15
CA CYS A 792 1.43 -15.76 -5.97
C CYS A 792 2.10 -15.25 -7.26
N LEU A 793 1.63 -15.66 -8.44
CA LEU A 793 2.36 -15.46 -9.71
C LEU A 793 2.61 -13.99 -10.06
N ASN A 794 1.63 -13.12 -9.78
CA ASN A 794 1.70 -11.66 -9.98
C ASN A 794 2.04 -10.88 -8.69
N ARG A 795 2.26 -11.56 -7.55
CA ARG A 795 2.44 -10.96 -6.20
C ARG A 795 1.30 -10.05 -5.69
N LEU A 796 0.34 -9.64 -6.52
CA LEU A 796 -0.85 -8.87 -6.12
C LEU A 796 -1.76 -9.69 -5.20
N LYS A 797 -2.01 -10.95 -5.57
CA LYS A 797 -2.90 -11.84 -4.82
C LYS A 797 -2.26 -12.34 -3.52
N ALA A 798 -1.16 -13.08 -3.59
CA ALA A 798 -0.55 -13.73 -2.44
C ALA A 798 0.96 -13.46 -2.32
N SER A 799 1.43 -13.34 -1.08
CA SER A 799 2.80 -12.94 -0.73
C SER A 799 3.87 -14.00 -1.01
N GLY A 800 3.52 -15.26 -1.25
CA GLY A 800 4.47 -16.33 -1.61
C GLY A 800 3.77 -17.63 -2.06
N PRO A 801 4.53 -18.65 -2.52
CA PRO A 801 3.97 -19.86 -3.13
C PRO A 801 3.47 -20.93 -2.15
N LEU A 802 3.85 -20.86 -0.87
CA LEU A 802 3.48 -21.86 0.14
C LEU A 802 2.17 -21.51 0.86
N PRO A 803 1.47 -22.48 1.47
CA PRO A 803 0.42 -22.23 2.44
C PRO A 803 0.88 -21.28 3.55
N ASP A 804 0.02 -20.38 3.98
CA ASP A 804 0.29 -19.41 5.05
C ASP A 804 -0.78 -19.46 6.15
N LEU A 805 -0.87 -18.44 7.01
CA LEU A 805 -1.87 -18.38 8.08
C LEU A 805 -3.32 -18.54 7.57
N ALA A 806 -3.64 -18.22 6.32
CA ALA A 806 -4.97 -18.43 5.75
C ALA A 806 -5.30 -19.93 5.61
N GLU A 807 -4.36 -20.74 5.11
CA GLU A 807 -4.53 -22.19 5.05
C GLU A 807 -4.54 -22.83 6.43
N LEU A 808 -3.73 -22.37 7.39
CA LEU A 808 -3.78 -22.87 8.76
C LEU A 808 -5.14 -22.55 9.42
N GLY A 809 -5.65 -21.33 9.25
CA GLY A 809 -6.99 -20.95 9.71
C GLY A 809 -8.12 -21.73 9.02
N ALA A 810 -7.90 -22.15 7.77
CA ALA A 810 -8.81 -23.04 7.05
C ALA A 810 -8.83 -24.46 7.62
N MET A 811 -7.67 -25.04 7.97
CA MET A 811 -7.60 -26.34 8.63
C MET A 811 -8.22 -26.27 10.04
N ALA A 812 -7.97 -25.19 10.78
CA ALA A 812 -8.63 -24.94 12.06
C ALA A 812 -10.16 -24.86 11.90
N ARG A 813 -10.70 -24.28 10.81
CA ARG A 813 -12.17 -24.31 10.57
C ARG A 813 -12.71 -25.73 10.37
N LEU A 814 -11.97 -26.60 9.68
CA LEU A 814 -12.34 -28.01 9.53
C LEU A 814 -12.32 -28.74 10.89
N ARG A 815 -11.36 -28.42 11.76
CA ARG A 815 -11.37 -28.87 13.17
C ARG A 815 -12.62 -28.37 13.92
N GLU A 816 -13.02 -27.11 13.77
CA GLU A 816 -14.24 -26.56 14.41
C GLU A 816 -15.48 -27.36 14.00
N MET A 817 -15.61 -27.66 12.71
CA MET A 817 -16.71 -28.48 12.17
C MET A 817 -16.65 -29.91 12.70
N GLN A 818 -15.47 -30.54 12.67
CA GLN A 818 -15.26 -31.91 13.14
C GLN A 818 -15.63 -32.09 14.60
N ARG A 819 -15.14 -31.19 15.47
CA ARG A 819 -15.43 -31.23 16.92
C ARG A 819 -16.88 -30.90 17.24
N ALA A 820 -17.54 -30.06 16.43
CA ALA A 820 -18.96 -29.76 16.61
C ALA A 820 -19.86 -30.93 16.17
N VAL A 821 -19.49 -31.64 15.09
CA VAL A 821 -20.18 -32.85 14.62
C VAL A 821 -19.93 -34.04 15.55
N ALA A 822 -18.70 -34.23 16.04
CA ALA A 822 -18.36 -35.31 16.97
C ALA A 822 -19.11 -35.25 18.33
N ALA A 823 -19.74 -34.12 18.66
CA ALA A 823 -20.62 -34.01 19.81
C ALA A 823 -22.05 -34.56 19.56
N VAL A 824 -22.45 -34.69 18.29
CA VAL A 824 -23.77 -35.15 17.82
C VAL A 824 -23.69 -36.57 17.27
N HIS A 825 -22.59 -36.90 16.57
CA HIS A 825 -22.28 -38.21 16.02
C HIS A 825 -20.84 -38.56 16.40
N PRO A 826 -20.59 -39.35 17.46
CA PRO A 826 -19.23 -39.57 18.01
C PRO A 826 -18.15 -40.02 17.01
N PRO A 827 -18.43 -40.84 15.97
CA PRO A 827 -17.48 -41.16 14.90
C PRO A 827 -17.01 -39.93 14.11
N GLY A 828 -17.81 -38.87 14.06
CA GLY A 828 -17.46 -37.59 13.43
C GLY A 828 -17.47 -37.63 11.90
N LEU A 829 -16.58 -36.84 11.31
CA LEU A 829 -16.33 -36.68 9.88
C LEU A 829 -14.98 -37.30 9.49
N ARG A 830 -14.83 -37.62 8.20
CA ARG A 830 -13.56 -37.92 7.51
C ARG A 830 -13.41 -36.98 6.32
N PHE A 831 -12.40 -36.12 6.32
CA PHE A 831 -12.17 -35.14 5.26
C PHE A 831 -11.32 -35.72 4.13
N ASN A 832 -11.79 -35.58 2.90
CA ASN A 832 -11.07 -35.91 1.68
C ASN A 832 -10.84 -34.60 0.92
N ILE A 833 -9.65 -34.02 1.10
CA ILE A 833 -9.21 -32.78 0.43
C ILE A 833 -8.55 -33.16 -0.89
N LEU A 834 -9.31 -33.00 -1.97
CA LEU A 834 -8.90 -33.27 -3.34
C LEU A 834 -8.26 -32.01 -3.93
N THR A 835 -6.95 -32.08 -4.19
CA THR A 835 -6.18 -30.95 -4.72
C THR A 835 -6.16 -30.96 -6.25
N ASP A 836 -6.46 -29.82 -6.86
CA ASP A 836 -6.58 -29.64 -8.32
C ASP A 836 -5.32 -29.00 -8.94
N GLY A 837 -4.16 -29.14 -8.28
CA GLY A 837 -2.92 -28.42 -8.57
C GLY A 837 -2.47 -28.45 -10.04
N ARG A 838 -2.60 -29.63 -10.69
CA ARG A 838 -2.24 -29.90 -12.09
C ARG A 838 -3.45 -30.18 -13.01
N HIS A 839 -4.61 -30.42 -12.42
CA HIS A 839 -5.82 -30.95 -13.06
C HIS A 839 -6.34 -30.00 -14.16
N PHE A 840 -6.83 -28.82 -13.77
CA PHE A 840 -7.29 -27.80 -14.72
C PHE A 840 -6.15 -27.11 -15.49
N ARG A 841 -4.92 -27.06 -14.93
CA ARG A 841 -3.81 -26.26 -15.46
C ARG A 841 -2.47 -26.97 -15.31
N SER A 842 -1.68 -26.98 -16.38
CA SER A 842 -0.29 -27.48 -16.31
C SER A 842 0.54 -26.61 -15.35
N ARG A 843 1.13 -27.25 -14.33
CA ARG A 843 2.01 -26.61 -13.34
C ARG A 843 3.21 -27.51 -13.02
N PRO A 844 4.37 -26.94 -12.65
CA PRO A 844 5.51 -27.73 -12.19
C PRO A 844 5.16 -28.54 -10.92
N ALA A 845 5.43 -29.84 -10.94
CA ALA A 845 5.16 -30.75 -9.83
C ALA A 845 5.72 -30.22 -8.50
N ALA A 846 6.99 -29.81 -8.48
CA ALA A 846 7.67 -29.30 -7.28
C ALA A 846 6.93 -28.17 -6.53
N ILE A 847 6.14 -27.33 -7.20
CA ILE A 847 5.33 -26.29 -6.55
C ILE A 847 4.10 -26.91 -5.87
N VAL A 848 3.44 -27.86 -6.56
CA VAL A 848 2.28 -28.61 -6.04
C VAL A 848 2.71 -29.49 -4.87
N ASP A 849 3.81 -30.23 -5.00
CA ASP A 849 4.35 -31.12 -3.98
C ASP A 849 4.76 -30.34 -2.72
N ALA A 850 5.38 -29.17 -2.87
CA ALA A 850 5.73 -28.30 -1.76
C ALA A 850 4.49 -27.73 -1.06
N TYR A 851 3.48 -27.33 -1.82
CA TYR A 851 2.22 -26.81 -1.29
C TYR A 851 1.42 -27.88 -0.54
N GLN A 852 1.23 -29.07 -1.14
CA GLN A 852 0.56 -30.21 -0.49
C GLN A 852 1.28 -30.65 0.79
N ARG A 853 2.62 -30.75 0.78
CA ARG A 853 3.42 -31.15 1.96
C ARG A 853 3.18 -30.21 3.14
N LYS A 854 3.20 -28.89 2.88
CA LYS A 854 2.95 -27.87 3.90
C LYS A 854 1.49 -27.87 4.38
N LEU A 855 0.54 -28.20 3.49
CA LEU A 855 -0.86 -28.35 3.87
C LEU A 855 -1.08 -29.54 4.81
N ARG A 856 -0.43 -30.69 4.56
CA ARG A 856 -0.42 -31.85 5.47
C ARG A 856 0.17 -31.49 6.84
N GLU A 857 1.28 -30.77 6.86
CA GLU A 857 1.88 -30.26 8.11
C GLU A 857 0.89 -29.37 8.91
N TYR A 858 0.09 -28.53 8.24
CA TYR A 858 -0.95 -27.73 8.90
C TYR A 858 -2.16 -28.54 9.37
N VAL A 859 -2.52 -29.62 8.67
CA VAL A 859 -3.53 -30.61 9.09
C VAL A 859 -3.10 -31.31 10.39
N ASP A 860 -1.82 -31.70 10.49
CA ASP A 860 -1.24 -32.30 11.69
C ASP A 860 -1.13 -31.28 12.83
N LEU A 861 -0.68 -30.06 12.53
CA LEU A 861 -0.49 -28.98 13.51
C LEU A 861 -1.80 -28.50 14.16
N VAL A 862 -2.93 -28.55 13.44
CA VAL A 862 -4.26 -28.34 14.06
C VAL A 862 -4.87 -29.63 14.61
N GLY A 863 -4.16 -30.76 14.56
CA GLY A 863 -4.58 -32.04 15.16
C GLY A 863 -5.85 -32.63 14.56
N ILE A 864 -5.92 -32.73 13.22
CA ILE A 864 -6.97 -33.47 12.48
C ILE A 864 -6.41 -34.46 11.44
N GLY A 865 -5.11 -34.78 11.50
CA GLY A 865 -4.43 -35.66 10.55
C GLY A 865 -4.96 -37.10 10.53
N ASP A 866 -5.43 -37.63 11.68
CA ASP A 866 -6.10 -38.93 11.77
C ASP A 866 -7.42 -38.99 10.98
N ARG A 867 -8.00 -37.84 10.64
CA ARG A 867 -9.31 -37.69 9.98
C ARG A 867 -9.25 -37.02 8.61
N THR A 868 -8.06 -36.74 8.07
CA THR A 868 -7.93 -35.90 6.87
C THR A 868 -6.95 -36.50 5.87
N VAL A 869 -7.44 -36.79 4.66
CA VAL A 869 -6.62 -37.18 3.51
C VAL A 869 -6.44 -35.97 2.59
N VAL A 870 -5.20 -35.72 2.16
CA VAL A 870 -4.84 -34.69 1.17
C VAL A 870 -4.15 -35.37 -0.02
N ALA A 871 -4.83 -35.42 -1.17
CA ALA A 871 -4.39 -36.13 -2.38
C ALA A 871 -4.58 -35.28 -3.66
N ASP A 872 -3.97 -35.66 -4.79
CA ASP A 872 -4.32 -35.11 -6.10
C ASP A 872 -5.66 -35.73 -6.55
N ILE A 873 -6.55 -34.92 -7.13
CA ILE A 873 -7.86 -35.40 -7.58
C ILE A 873 -7.76 -36.51 -8.64
N ASP A 874 -6.77 -36.44 -9.53
CA ASP A 874 -6.63 -37.44 -10.60
C ASP A 874 -6.13 -38.79 -10.08
N GLU A 875 -5.28 -38.79 -9.05
CA GLU A 875 -4.82 -40.00 -8.36
C GLU A 875 -5.99 -40.73 -7.65
N VAL A 876 -6.90 -39.98 -7.04
CA VAL A 876 -8.12 -40.53 -6.41
C VAL A 876 -9.12 -41.01 -7.46
N ALA A 877 -9.23 -40.30 -8.59
CA ALA A 877 -10.11 -40.68 -9.68
C ALA A 877 -9.69 -41.99 -10.35
N GLU A 878 -8.40 -42.21 -10.60
CA GLU A 878 -7.90 -43.48 -11.13
C GLU A 878 -8.14 -44.65 -10.16
N GLN A 879 -7.96 -44.44 -8.85
CA GLN A 879 -8.24 -45.45 -7.82
C GLN A 879 -9.72 -45.86 -7.73
N ARG A 880 -10.65 -44.95 -8.03
CA ARG A 880 -12.08 -45.14 -7.78
C ARG A 880 -12.96 -45.32 -9.02
N LEU A 881 -12.54 -44.79 -10.17
CA LEU A 881 -13.26 -44.88 -11.45
C LEU A 881 -12.63 -45.92 -12.40
N GLY A 882 -11.38 -46.32 -12.15
CA GLY A 882 -10.71 -47.45 -12.83
C GLY A 882 -9.40 -47.09 -13.54
N PRO A 883 -8.56 -48.10 -13.82
CA PRO A 883 -7.25 -47.91 -14.42
C PRO A 883 -7.33 -47.42 -15.86
N GLY A 884 -6.36 -46.59 -16.28
CA GLY A 884 -6.25 -46.09 -17.65
C GLY A 884 -7.08 -44.82 -17.93
N LEU A 885 -7.87 -44.35 -16.95
CA LEU A 885 -8.60 -43.08 -16.97
C LEU A 885 -7.71 -41.92 -17.45
N HIS A 886 -6.47 -41.84 -16.95
CA HIS A 886 -5.53 -40.76 -17.22
C HIS A 886 -5.24 -40.55 -18.72
N ALA A 887 -5.02 -41.63 -19.47
CA ALA A 887 -4.66 -41.57 -20.88
C ALA A 887 -5.88 -41.17 -21.76
N GLU A 888 -7.04 -41.76 -21.48
CA GLU A 888 -8.27 -41.43 -22.20
C GLU A 888 -8.73 -39.99 -21.91
N ARG A 889 -8.69 -39.57 -20.64
CA ARG A 889 -9.00 -38.20 -20.23
C ARG A 889 -8.11 -37.18 -20.94
N ALA A 890 -6.80 -37.43 -21.03
CA ALA A 890 -5.89 -36.57 -21.77
C ALA A 890 -6.25 -36.48 -23.27
N ARG A 891 -6.67 -37.60 -23.89
CA ARG A 891 -7.13 -37.66 -25.29
C ARG A 891 -8.41 -36.84 -25.51
N ARG A 892 -9.42 -37.00 -24.65
CA ARG A 892 -10.68 -36.23 -24.76
C ARG A 892 -10.48 -34.74 -24.52
N ILE A 893 -9.68 -34.35 -23.52
CA ILE A 893 -9.34 -32.94 -23.27
C ILE A 893 -8.64 -32.34 -24.50
N ALA A 894 -7.77 -33.07 -25.19
CA ALA A 894 -7.14 -32.59 -26.42
C ALA A 894 -8.18 -32.34 -27.55
N ASN A 895 -9.15 -33.25 -27.71
CA ASN A 895 -10.23 -33.12 -28.70
C ASN A 895 -11.13 -31.90 -28.42
N TYR A 896 -11.64 -31.75 -27.19
CA TYR A 896 -12.49 -30.62 -26.83
C TYR A 896 -11.75 -29.27 -26.86
N ARG A 897 -10.46 -29.24 -26.51
CA ARG A 897 -9.63 -28.04 -26.68
C ARG A 897 -9.49 -27.65 -28.15
N LYS A 898 -9.33 -28.63 -29.05
CA LYS A 898 -9.29 -28.37 -30.49
C LYS A 898 -10.63 -27.81 -30.97
N LEU A 899 -11.74 -28.47 -30.62
CA LEU A 899 -13.09 -28.04 -30.99
C LEU A 899 -13.37 -26.59 -30.56
N LEU A 900 -13.15 -26.25 -29.28
CA LEU A 900 -13.29 -24.87 -28.80
C LEU A 900 -12.37 -23.89 -29.50
N SER A 901 -11.10 -24.24 -29.76
CA SER A 901 -10.17 -23.35 -30.46
C SER A 901 -10.56 -23.12 -31.92
N ASP A 902 -11.18 -24.11 -32.57
CA ASP A 902 -11.69 -23.98 -33.94
C ASP A 902 -12.98 -23.15 -33.99
N ARG A 903 -13.89 -23.30 -33.01
CA ARG A 903 -15.10 -22.46 -32.86
C ARG A 903 -14.78 -20.99 -32.52
N LEU A 904 -13.79 -20.77 -31.65
CA LEU A 904 -13.41 -19.45 -31.14
C LEU A 904 -12.37 -18.72 -32.01
N ARG A 905 -12.08 -19.22 -33.22
CA ARG A 905 -10.99 -18.73 -34.07
C ARG A 905 -11.12 -17.26 -34.47
N ASP A 906 -12.35 -16.79 -34.68
CA ASP A 906 -12.63 -15.46 -35.21
C ASP A 906 -12.72 -14.37 -34.11
N PHE A 907 -12.47 -14.75 -32.85
CA PHE A 907 -12.45 -13.84 -31.71
C PHE A 907 -11.01 -13.55 -31.25
N ASP A 908 -10.58 -12.27 -31.28
CA ASP A 908 -9.31 -11.83 -30.66
C ASP A 908 -9.56 -11.01 -29.39
N ILE A 909 -9.25 -11.61 -28.24
CA ILE A 909 -9.29 -10.98 -26.91
C ILE A 909 -8.30 -9.81 -26.75
N THR A 910 -7.48 -9.49 -27.75
CA THR A 910 -6.46 -8.43 -27.71
C THR A 910 -6.67 -7.28 -28.69
N ASP A 911 -7.78 -7.31 -29.44
CA ASP A 911 -8.27 -6.21 -30.24
C ASP A 911 -9.09 -5.25 -29.35
N ASN A 912 -10.38 -5.54 -29.13
CA ASN A 912 -11.19 -4.94 -28.06
C ASN A 912 -11.58 -6.02 -27.02
N PRO A 913 -10.93 -6.09 -25.85
CA PRO A 913 -11.13 -7.20 -24.91
C PRO A 913 -12.56 -7.29 -24.35
N LEU A 914 -13.21 -6.17 -24.02
CA LEU A 914 -14.56 -6.18 -23.44
C LEU A 914 -15.63 -6.57 -24.47
N ARG A 915 -15.60 -5.95 -25.66
CA ARG A 915 -16.52 -6.31 -26.77
C ARG A 915 -16.36 -7.78 -27.16
N THR A 916 -15.12 -8.30 -27.17
CA THR A 916 -14.89 -9.72 -27.42
C THR A 916 -15.49 -10.60 -26.32
N LEU A 917 -15.42 -10.20 -25.05
CA LEU A 917 -16.04 -10.97 -23.95
C LEU A 917 -17.57 -10.98 -24.01
N GLU A 918 -18.19 -9.89 -24.45
CA GLU A 918 -19.63 -9.81 -24.68
C GLU A 918 -20.06 -10.70 -25.86
N ALA A 919 -19.42 -10.55 -27.02
CA ALA A 919 -19.74 -11.37 -28.20
C ALA A 919 -19.52 -12.89 -27.97
N VAL A 920 -18.55 -13.26 -27.13
CA VAL A 920 -18.32 -14.67 -26.73
C VAL A 920 -19.36 -15.13 -25.71
N HIS A 921 -19.84 -14.26 -24.82
CA HIS A 921 -20.93 -14.59 -23.92
C HIS A 921 -22.21 -14.88 -24.72
N ASP A 922 -22.58 -14.01 -25.65
CA ASP A 922 -23.74 -14.21 -26.53
C ASP A 922 -23.61 -15.51 -27.33
N TRP A 923 -22.46 -15.75 -27.98
CA TRP A 923 -22.17 -17.02 -28.65
C TRP A 923 -22.34 -18.23 -27.72
N SER A 924 -21.84 -18.15 -26.48
CA SER A 924 -21.91 -19.27 -25.51
C SER A 924 -23.35 -19.62 -25.10
N THR A 925 -24.31 -18.70 -25.23
CA THR A 925 -25.73 -19.00 -24.95
C THR A 925 -26.38 -19.87 -26.02
N GLY A 926 -25.85 -19.86 -27.25
CA GLY A 926 -26.33 -20.64 -28.38
C GLY A 926 -25.53 -21.92 -28.67
N GLU A 927 -24.45 -22.19 -27.93
CA GLU A 927 -23.59 -23.35 -28.14
C GLU A 927 -24.17 -24.62 -27.50
N THR A 928 -24.14 -25.73 -28.23
CA THR A 928 -24.79 -27.01 -27.87
C THR A 928 -23.82 -28.19 -27.81
N ASP A 929 -22.60 -28.07 -28.35
CA ASP A 929 -21.56 -29.12 -28.29
C ASP A 929 -21.00 -29.34 -26.88
N PHE A 930 -21.37 -28.48 -25.92
CA PHE A 930 -20.91 -28.47 -24.53
C PHE A 930 -22.09 -28.44 -23.57
N ALA A 931 -21.93 -29.00 -22.37
CA ALA A 931 -22.93 -28.87 -21.33
C ALA A 931 -23.17 -27.37 -20.98
N PRO A 932 -24.42 -26.86 -20.92
CA PRO A 932 -24.69 -25.44 -20.68
C PRO A 932 -24.06 -24.89 -19.40
N HIS A 933 -23.95 -25.73 -18.37
CA HIS A 933 -23.35 -25.39 -17.08
C HIS A 933 -21.81 -25.34 -17.10
N VAL A 934 -21.18 -25.75 -18.22
CA VAL A 934 -19.75 -25.61 -18.50
C VAL A 934 -19.54 -24.37 -19.36
N ILE A 935 -20.10 -24.34 -20.57
CA ILE A 935 -19.79 -23.29 -21.56
C ILE A 935 -20.31 -21.91 -21.15
N GLY A 936 -21.46 -21.85 -20.45
CA GLY A 936 -22.01 -20.61 -19.89
C GLY A 936 -21.19 -19.99 -18.75
N LEU A 937 -20.06 -20.59 -18.34
CA LEU A 937 -19.11 -20.03 -17.36
C LEU A 937 -17.83 -19.47 -18.01
N PHE A 938 -17.77 -19.37 -19.35
CA PHE A 938 -16.57 -18.96 -20.07
C PHE A 938 -16.08 -17.57 -19.63
N ARG A 939 -16.99 -16.59 -19.57
CA ARG A 939 -16.69 -15.19 -19.23
C ARG A 939 -16.13 -15.08 -17.80
N GLU A 940 -16.81 -15.67 -16.84
CA GLU A 940 -16.46 -15.65 -15.41
C GLU A 940 -15.10 -16.32 -15.14
N ILE A 941 -14.85 -17.45 -15.80
CA ILE A 941 -13.61 -18.20 -15.62
C ILE A 941 -12.45 -17.49 -16.32
N LEU A 942 -12.67 -16.85 -17.48
CA LEU A 942 -11.65 -16.00 -18.11
C LEU A 942 -11.27 -14.83 -17.20
N MET A 943 -12.25 -14.04 -16.75
CA MET A 943 -12.04 -12.88 -15.85
C MET A 943 -11.23 -13.30 -14.61
N SER A 944 -11.61 -14.39 -13.95
CA SER A 944 -10.87 -14.92 -12.80
C SER A 944 -9.43 -15.38 -13.13
N LEU A 945 -9.21 -15.92 -14.35
CA LEU A 945 -7.92 -16.44 -14.80
C LEU A 945 -6.92 -15.36 -15.21
N VAL A 946 -7.37 -14.18 -15.67
CA VAL A 946 -6.53 -13.01 -16.00
C VAL A 946 -5.52 -12.73 -14.87
N TYR A 947 -6.02 -12.72 -13.63
CA TYR A 947 -5.22 -12.50 -12.41
C TYR A 947 -4.53 -13.75 -11.87
N SER A 948 -4.32 -14.78 -12.69
CA SER A 948 -3.81 -16.09 -12.25
C SER A 948 -3.02 -16.86 -13.31
N VAL A 949 -2.71 -16.23 -14.43
CA VAL A 949 -1.73 -16.70 -15.41
C VAL A 949 -0.32 -16.18 -15.10
N PRO A 950 0.75 -16.87 -15.53
CA PRO A 950 2.12 -16.36 -15.41
C PRO A 950 2.33 -15.08 -16.22
N VAL A 951 2.94 -14.08 -15.58
CA VAL A 951 3.38 -12.81 -16.18
C VAL A 951 4.88 -12.87 -16.45
N THR A 952 5.30 -12.45 -17.65
CA THR A 952 6.71 -12.18 -17.95
C THR A 952 7.07 -10.83 -17.34
N VAL A 953 8.06 -10.81 -16.45
CA VAL A 953 8.60 -9.58 -15.84
C VAL A 953 9.89 -9.20 -16.58
N PRO A 954 10.09 -7.94 -17.00
CA PRO A 954 11.35 -7.48 -17.55
C PRO A 954 12.54 -7.70 -16.59
N ARG A 955 13.76 -7.73 -17.12
CA ARG A 955 14.96 -7.86 -16.28
C ARG A 955 15.22 -6.54 -15.55
N GLY A 956 15.40 -6.59 -14.23
CA GLY A 956 15.66 -5.42 -13.38
C GLY A 956 14.43 -4.99 -12.57
N THR A 957 13.24 -5.02 -13.17
CA THR A 957 12.00 -4.56 -12.54
C THR A 957 11.53 -5.45 -11.38
N ASP A 958 11.03 -4.85 -10.29
CA ASP A 958 10.33 -5.61 -9.26
C ASP A 958 9.01 -6.18 -9.80
N ARG A 959 8.67 -7.39 -9.36
CA ARG A 959 7.50 -8.12 -9.86
C ARG A 959 6.18 -7.50 -9.43
N LEU A 960 6.10 -6.96 -8.21
CA LEU A 960 4.87 -6.32 -7.76
C LEU A 960 4.64 -5.05 -8.56
N GLU A 961 5.67 -4.20 -8.73
CA GLU A 961 5.56 -2.94 -9.45
C GLU A 961 5.15 -3.14 -10.91
N TRP A 962 5.82 -4.07 -11.60
CA TRP A 962 5.42 -4.51 -12.93
C TRP A 962 3.97 -4.98 -12.96
N SER A 963 3.53 -5.75 -11.96
CA SER A 963 2.16 -6.26 -11.91
C SER A 963 1.15 -5.16 -11.58
N VAL A 964 1.46 -4.18 -10.75
CA VAL A 964 0.59 -3.03 -10.46
C VAL A 964 0.34 -2.23 -11.74
N ALA A 965 1.40 -1.84 -12.46
CA ALA A 965 1.28 -1.10 -13.72
C ALA A 965 0.55 -1.90 -14.82
N LEU A 966 0.82 -3.21 -14.90
CA LEU A 966 0.21 -4.12 -15.86
C LEU A 966 -1.30 -4.31 -15.62
N TYR A 967 -1.70 -4.58 -14.37
CA TYR A 967 -3.06 -4.92 -13.99
C TYR A 967 -3.94 -3.73 -13.59
N ALA A 968 -3.40 -2.50 -13.53
CA ALA A 968 -4.18 -1.29 -13.26
C ALA A 968 -5.44 -1.20 -14.13
N ASP A 969 -5.26 -1.34 -15.45
CA ASP A 969 -6.35 -1.31 -16.45
C ASP A 969 -6.10 -2.44 -17.47
N ILE A 970 -6.19 -3.70 -17.02
CA ILE A 970 -5.73 -4.88 -17.78
C ILE A 970 -6.42 -5.07 -19.14
N TYR A 971 -7.67 -4.59 -19.27
CA TYR A 971 -8.46 -4.62 -20.50
C TYR A 971 -8.19 -3.43 -21.43
N ASN A 972 -7.51 -2.37 -20.96
CA ASN A 972 -7.12 -1.23 -21.80
C ASN A 972 -5.78 -1.51 -22.51
N VAL A 973 -5.86 -2.13 -23.69
CA VAL A 973 -4.69 -2.50 -24.51
C VAL A 973 -4.22 -1.41 -25.48
N THR A 974 -4.94 -0.29 -25.56
CA THR A 974 -4.70 0.84 -26.49
C THR A 974 -4.21 2.12 -25.79
N ASP A 975 -4.36 2.22 -24.48
CA ASP A 975 -3.87 3.28 -23.58
C ASP A 975 -2.59 3.98 -24.09
N PRO A 976 -2.67 5.24 -24.55
CA PRO A 976 -1.51 5.97 -25.08
C PRO A 976 -0.53 6.41 -23.97
N SER A 977 -0.99 6.49 -22.71
CA SER A 977 -0.15 6.89 -21.57
C SER A 977 0.74 5.75 -21.05
N ALA A 978 0.32 4.50 -21.25
CA ALA A 978 1.11 3.32 -20.92
C ALA A 978 2.35 3.17 -21.83
N SER A 979 3.38 2.50 -21.33
CA SER A 979 4.53 2.11 -22.16
C SER A 979 4.14 1.01 -23.17
N ALA A 980 4.94 0.86 -24.23
CA ALA A 980 4.72 -0.19 -25.23
C ALA A 980 4.83 -1.60 -24.61
N GLU A 981 5.74 -1.78 -23.65
CA GLU A 981 5.95 -3.01 -22.88
C GLU A 981 4.73 -3.33 -22.02
N ILE A 982 4.11 -2.33 -21.37
CA ILE A 982 2.89 -2.51 -20.59
C ILE A 982 1.73 -2.94 -21.50
N ARG A 983 1.49 -2.24 -22.62
CA ARG A 983 0.45 -2.65 -23.60
C ARG A 983 0.69 -4.06 -24.14
N GLN A 984 1.93 -4.42 -24.47
CA GLN A 984 2.29 -5.77 -24.91
C GLN A 984 2.06 -6.81 -23.80
N GLY A 985 2.40 -6.46 -22.55
CA GLY A 985 2.14 -7.27 -21.36
C GLY A 985 0.65 -7.54 -21.16
N ARG A 986 -0.21 -6.52 -21.27
CA ARG A 986 -1.67 -6.64 -21.12
C ARG A 986 -2.21 -7.65 -22.14
N ARG A 987 -1.86 -7.47 -23.42
CA ARG A 987 -2.19 -8.43 -24.50
C ARG A 987 -1.66 -9.85 -24.24
N ALA A 988 -0.45 -10.01 -23.71
CA ALA A 988 0.13 -11.31 -23.40
C ALA A 988 -0.60 -12.04 -22.27
N VAL A 989 -1.04 -11.31 -21.23
CA VAL A 989 -1.88 -11.85 -20.15
C VAL A 989 -3.23 -12.31 -20.69
N LEU A 990 -3.92 -11.47 -21.46
CA LEU A 990 -5.24 -11.77 -22.03
C LEU A 990 -5.21 -13.02 -22.93
N ARG A 991 -4.26 -13.12 -23.87
CA ARG A 991 -4.07 -14.33 -24.71
C ARG A 991 -3.77 -15.57 -23.88
N ARG A 992 -3.03 -15.42 -22.77
CA ARG A 992 -2.72 -16.56 -21.89
C ARG A 992 -3.92 -16.98 -21.06
N ALA A 993 -4.76 -16.04 -20.61
CA ALA A 993 -6.02 -16.32 -19.93
C ALA A 993 -6.99 -17.06 -20.88
N TRP A 994 -7.15 -16.56 -22.12
CA TRP A 994 -7.93 -17.17 -23.19
C TRP A 994 -7.57 -18.64 -23.47
N HIS A 995 -6.30 -18.93 -23.76
CA HIS A 995 -5.83 -20.32 -23.93
C HIS A 995 -6.01 -21.18 -22.67
N THR A 996 -6.03 -20.57 -21.48
CA THR A 996 -6.21 -21.29 -20.22
C THR A 996 -7.69 -21.60 -19.95
N VAL A 997 -8.63 -20.69 -20.26
CA VAL A 997 -10.07 -20.97 -20.13
C VAL A 997 -10.53 -22.04 -21.12
N ILE A 998 -10.04 -22.04 -22.37
CA ILE A 998 -10.31 -23.12 -23.34
C ILE A 998 -9.91 -24.50 -22.79
N ARG A 999 -8.74 -24.60 -22.13
CA ARG A 999 -8.34 -25.82 -21.43
C ARG A 999 -9.27 -26.13 -20.24
N TYR A 1000 -9.63 -25.12 -19.46
CA TYR A 1000 -10.50 -25.28 -18.28
C TYR A 1000 -11.88 -25.83 -18.66
N MET A 1001 -12.50 -25.29 -19.72
CA MET A 1001 -13.80 -25.74 -20.27
C MET A 1001 -13.73 -27.18 -20.75
N ALA A 1002 -12.73 -27.51 -21.58
CA ALA A 1002 -12.51 -28.88 -22.05
C ALA A 1002 -12.23 -29.87 -20.93
N THR A 1003 -11.55 -29.44 -19.86
CA THR A 1003 -11.38 -30.25 -18.64
C THR A 1003 -12.73 -30.48 -17.95
N MET A 1004 -13.50 -29.44 -17.65
CA MET A 1004 -14.81 -29.57 -16.99
C MET A 1004 -15.79 -30.47 -17.75
N GLN A 1005 -15.87 -30.32 -19.08
CA GLN A 1005 -16.70 -31.16 -19.95
C GLN A 1005 -16.35 -32.65 -19.81
N VAL A 1006 -15.04 -32.96 -19.78
CA VAL A 1006 -14.56 -34.34 -19.66
C VAL A 1006 -14.73 -34.89 -18.23
N ASP A 1007 -14.63 -34.05 -17.20
CA ASP A 1007 -14.84 -34.47 -15.80
C ASP A 1007 -16.32 -34.82 -15.53
N ASP A 1008 -17.26 -34.14 -16.21
CA ASP A 1008 -18.70 -34.44 -16.22
C ASP A 1008 -18.97 -35.80 -16.90
N GLU A 1009 -18.41 -36.03 -18.09
CA GLU A 1009 -18.50 -37.31 -18.83
C GLU A 1009 -17.96 -38.51 -18.05
N PHE A 1010 -16.82 -38.35 -17.36
CA PHE A 1010 -16.25 -39.40 -16.52
C PHE A 1010 -16.95 -39.57 -15.18
N GLY A 1011 -17.86 -38.66 -14.82
CA GLY A 1011 -18.54 -38.70 -13.54
C GLY A 1011 -17.57 -38.59 -12.37
N TYR A 1012 -16.64 -37.63 -12.39
CA TYR A 1012 -15.81 -37.28 -11.22
C TYR A 1012 -16.70 -37.00 -9.99
N GLU A 1013 -17.93 -36.55 -10.21
CA GLU A 1013 -18.99 -36.39 -9.21
C GLU A 1013 -19.50 -37.70 -8.57
N ARG A 1014 -19.04 -38.88 -9.00
CA ARG A 1014 -19.47 -40.19 -8.48
C ARG A 1014 -18.40 -40.89 -7.63
N MET A 1015 -17.22 -40.30 -7.47
CA MET A 1015 -16.09 -40.91 -6.73
C MET A 1015 -16.40 -41.30 -5.26
N PHE A 1016 -17.38 -40.68 -4.60
CA PHE A 1016 -17.80 -41.08 -3.24
C PHE A 1016 -19.34 -41.04 -3.20
N PRO A 1017 -20.03 -42.19 -3.09
CA PRO A 1017 -21.50 -42.24 -3.20
C PRO A 1017 -22.21 -41.58 -2.02
N HIS A 1018 -21.76 -41.85 -0.79
CA HIS A 1018 -22.29 -41.24 0.45
C HIS A 1018 -21.27 -40.20 0.94
N ARG A 1019 -21.52 -38.92 0.66
CA ARG A 1019 -20.60 -37.83 1.00
C ARG A 1019 -21.32 -36.53 1.28
N VAL A 1020 -20.92 -35.79 2.31
CA VAL A 1020 -21.23 -34.35 2.41
C VAL A 1020 -20.26 -33.60 1.50
N ARG A 1021 -20.76 -33.00 0.42
CA ARG A 1021 -19.91 -32.22 -0.49
C ARG A 1021 -19.82 -30.75 -0.10
N LEU A 1022 -18.60 -30.28 0.19
CA LEU A 1022 -18.33 -28.86 0.43
C LEU A 1022 -18.04 -28.14 -0.90
N THR A 1023 -18.75 -27.03 -1.16
CA THR A 1023 -18.53 -26.16 -2.34
C THR A 1023 -18.13 -24.74 -1.93
N LEU A 1024 -17.29 -24.11 -2.77
CA LEU A 1024 -16.53 -22.91 -2.41
C LEU A 1024 -16.88 -21.66 -3.22
N SER A 1025 -17.37 -21.83 -4.47
CA SER A 1025 -17.52 -20.73 -5.43
C SER A 1025 -18.97 -20.47 -5.80
N ALA A 1026 -19.66 -21.49 -6.34
CA ALA A 1026 -21.08 -21.46 -6.66
C ALA A 1026 -21.81 -22.54 -5.85
N VAL A 1027 -22.76 -22.13 -5.02
CA VAL A 1027 -23.49 -23.05 -4.14
C VAL A 1027 -24.64 -23.68 -4.91
N ARG A 1028 -24.38 -24.85 -5.50
CA ARG A 1028 -25.36 -25.67 -6.22
C ARG A 1028 -26.33 -26.33 -5.24
N LYS A 1029 -27.56 -26.65 -5.68
CA LYS A 1029 -28.49 -27.50 -4.92
C LYS A 1029 -27.85 -28.88 -4.67
N GLY A 1030 -28.07 -29.45 -3.49
CA GLY A 1030 -27.45 -30.70 -3.06
C GLY A 1030 -25.97 -30.58 -2.67
N CYS A 1031 -25.43 -29.37 -2.48
CA CYS A 1031 -24.04 -29.15 -2.04
C CYS A 1031 -23.99 -28.14 -0.88
N LEU A 1032 -23.22 -28.45 0.16
CA LEU A 1032 -23.04 -27.56 1.31
C LEU A 1032 -22.02 -26.47 0.99
N GLY A 1033 -22.49 -25.24 0.79
CA GLY A 1033 -21.60 -24.09 0.64
C GLY A 1033 -20.79 -23.86 1.90
N PHE A 1034 -19.46 -23.69 1.78
CA PHE A 1034 -18.56 -23.61 2.93
C PHE A 1034 -17.71 -22.33 2.97
N THR A 1035 -17.52 -21.79 4.17
CA THR A 1035 -16.66 -20.62 4.46
C THR A 1035 -15.57 -21.01 5.46
N TYR A 1036 -14.31 -20.93 5.03
CA TYR A 1036 -13.14 -21.14 5.89
C TYR A 1036 -12.97 -20.00 6.92
N LEU A 1037 -12.90 -18.77 6.44
CA LEU A 1037 -12.66 -17.54 7.21
C LEU A 1037 -13.83 -16.60 6.99
N GLY A 1038 -14.56 -16.29 8.06
CA GLY A 1038 -15.79 -15.49 7.99
C GLY A 1038 -15.51 -14.06 7.53
N GLY A 1039 -16.46 -13.47 6.81
CA GLY A 1039 -16.36 -12.07 6.36
C GLY A 1039 -15.35 -11.80 5.23
N SER A 1040 -14.72 -12.83 4.66
CA SER A 1040 -14.02 -12.74 3.37
C SER A 1040 -14.66 -13.69 2.35
N GLY A 1041 -14.75 -13.25 1.09
CA GLY A 1041 -15.18 -14.10 -0.02
C GLY A 1041 -14.05 -14.91 -0.64
N LEU A 1042 -12.79 -14.53 -0.35
CA LEU A 1042 -11.58 -15.15 -0.90
C LEU A 1042 -11.33 -16.53 -0.31
N LEU A 1043 -10.83 -17.44 -1.15
CA LEU A 1043 -10.37 -18.76 -0.72
C LEU A 1043 -8.92 -18.67 -0.21
N PRO A 1044 -8.48 -19.51 0.74
CA PRO A 1044 -7.16 -19.42 1.38
C PRO A 1044 -5.98 -19.26 0.41
N TRP A 1045 -6.03 -19.95 -0.73
CA TRP A 1045 -4.99 -19.92 -1.76
C TRP A 1045 -5.04 -18.72 -2.72
N GLN A 1046 -6.08 -17.87 -2.65
CA GLN A 1046 -6.28 -16.71 -3.54
C GLN A 1046 -5.75 -15.40 -2.97
N GLY A 1047 -5.34 -15.37 -1.70
CA GLY A 1047 -4.86 -14.18 -0.98
C GLY A 1047 -3.75 -14.52 0.02
N THR A 1048 -3.41 -13.57 0.87
CA THR A 1048 -2.44 -13.73 1.97
C THR A 1048 -3.15 -13.80 3.33
N GLY A 1049 -2.70 -14.69 4.22
CA GLY A 1049 -3.19 -14.77 5.59
C GLY A 1049 -2.83 -13.55 6.44
N VAL A 1050 -3.78 -13.08 7.25
CA VAL A 1050 -3.63 -11.85 8.05
C VAL A 1050 -4.34 -12.00 9.40
N LEU A 1051 -3.80 -11.37 10.45
CA LEU A 1051 -4.58 -11.07 11.66
C LEU A 1051 -5.17 -9.67 11.50
N ASP A 1052 -6.49 -9.56 11.46
CA ASP A 1052 -7.17 -8.25 11.37
C ASP A 1052 -6.90 -7.38 12.62
N PRO A 1053 -7.22 -6.07 12.62
CA PRO A 1053 -7.02 -5.19 13.79
C PRO A 1053 -7.73 -5.62 15.08
N ARG A 1054 -8.60 -6.63 15.02
CA ARG A 1054 -9.30 -7.21 16.18
C ARG A 1054 -8.67 -8.54 16.63
N GLY A 1055 -7.54 -8.95 16.04
CA GLY A 1055 -6.84 -10.21 16.30
C GLY A 1055 -7.54 -11.42 15.67
N ARG A 1056 -8.22 -11.26 14.54
CA ARG A 1056 -8.96 -12.36 13.87
C ARG A 1056 -8.22 -12.83 12.62
N VAL A 1057 -8.02 -14.14 12.49
CA VAL A 1057 -7.49 -14.77 11.28
C VAL A 1057 -8.45 -14.53 10.12
N ALA A 1058 -7.96 -13.83 9.10
CA ALA A 1058 -8.66 -13.47 7.89
C ALA A 1058 -7.73 -13.61 6.67
N ILE A 1059 -8.23 -13.18 5.51
CA ILE A 1059 -7.52 -13.22 4.23
C ILE A 1059 -7.92 -12.01 3.39
N ASP A 1060 -6.92 -11.39 2.76
CA ASP A 1060 -7.05 -10.28 1.81
C ASP A 1060 -5.93 -10.38 0.76
N PHE A 1061 -5.97 -9.58 -0.29
CA PHE A 1061 -4.93 -9.54 -1.32
C PHE A 1061 -3.65 -8.88 -0.80
N ALA A 1062 -2.49 -9.42 -1.18
CA ALA A 1062 -1.19 -8.92 -0.75
C ALA A 1062 -0.93 -7.45 -1.10
N VAL A 1063 -1.46 -6.96 -2.24
CA VAL A 1063 -1.39 -5.54 -2.63
C VAL A 1063 -2.25 -4.65 -1.73
N SER A 1064 -3.49 -5.08 -1.41
CA SER A 1064 -4.38 -4.41 -0.45
C SER A 1064 -3.70 -4.29 0.92
N LEU A 1065 -3.12 -5.38 1.43
CA LEU A 1065 -2.45 -5.37 2.73
C LEU A 1065 -1.24 -4.41 2.78
N GLN A 1066 -0.50 -4.25 1.68
CA GLN A 1066 0.63 -3.31 1.60
C GLN A 1066 0.16 -1.85 1.50
N ASP A 1067 -0.89 -1.60 0.73
CA ASP A 1067 -1.56 -0.29 0.65
C ASP A 1067 -2.12 0.15 2.00
N GLN A 1068 -2.76 -0.78 2.72
CA GLN A 1068 -3.43 -0.56 4.00
C GLN A 1068 -2.47 -0.58 5.22
N GLY A 1069 -1.15 -0.51 5.02
CA GLY A 1069 -0.19 -0.38 6.12
C GLY A 1069 -0.03 -1.63 6.99
N PHE A 1070 -0.22 -2.83 6.44
CA PHE A 1070 0.14 -4.07 7.11
C PHE A 1070 1.61 -4.44 6.85
N VAL A 1071 2.27 -4.94 7.89
CA VAL A 1071 3.67 -5.41 7.84
C VAL A 1071 3.76 -6.94 7.84
N PRO A 1072 4.82 -7.52 7.24
CA PRO A 1072 5.00 -8.97 7.20
C PRO A 1072 5.40 -9.57 8.55
N VAL A 1073 4.88 -10.76 8.84
CA VAL A 1073 5.27 -11.60 9.97
C VAL A 1073 5.92 -12.88 9.44
N TYR A 1074 7.19 -13.08 9.77
CA TYR A 1074 7.92 -14.31 9.49
C TYR A 1074 7.84 -15.26 10.68
N SER A 1075 7.66 -16.55 10.38
CA SER A 1075 7.61 -17.64 11.36
C SER A 1075 8.58 -18.75 10.94
N PRO A 1076 9.19 -19.50 11.88
CA PRO A 1076 9.99 -20.69 11.57
C PRO A 1076 9.25 -21.72 10.68
N LEU A 1077 7.92 -21.73 10.69
CA LEU A 1077 7.11 -22.59 9.81
C LEU A 1077 7.38 -22.38 8.31
N LEU A 1078 7.67 -21.14 7.86
CA LEU A 1078 8.00 -20.84 6.46
C LEU A 1078 9.42 -20.29 6.27
N GLY A 1079 10.11 -19.95 7.36
CA GLY A 1079 11.41 -19.31 7.33
C GLY A 1079 11.38 -17.87 6.77
N PRO A 1080 12.55 -17.27 6.48
CA PRO A 1080 12.65 -15.86 6.13
C PRO A 1080 12.32 -15.52 4.66
N ARG A 1081 11.89 -16.50 3.85
CA ARG A 1081 11.69 -16.32 2.40
C ARG A 1081 10.26 -15.96 1.99
N GLN A 1082 9.30 -16.16 2.88
CA GLN A 1082 7.88 -15.86 2.68
C GLN A 1082 7.29 -15.48 4.05
N PRO A 1083 6.51 -14.38 4.16
CA PRO A 1083 5.76 -14.10 5.37
C PRO A 1083 4.71 -15.18 5.61
N TRP A 1084 4.57 -15.60 6.87
CA TRP A 1084 3.53 -16.53 7.30
C TRP A 1084 2.20 -15.82 7.55
N ALA A 1085 2.24 -14.54 7.91
CA ALA A 1085 1.07 -13.68 8.01
C ALA A 1085 1.43 -12.23 7.68
N MET A 1086 0.41 -11.39 7.53
CA MET A 1086 0.52 -9.93 7.66
C MET A 1086 -0.16 -9.49 8.97
N VAL A 1087 0.28 -8.37 9.56
CA VAL A 1087 -0.35 -7.74 10.73
C VAL A 1087 -0.41 -6.22 10.55
N PRO A 1088 -1.40 -5.52 11.14
CA PRO A 1088 -1.44 -4.07 11.16
C PRO A 1088 -0.18 -3.51 11.85
N ALA A 1089 0.43 -2.46 11.29
CA ALA A 1089 1.66 -1.91 11.85
C ALA A 1089 1.46 -1.30 13.25
N ASP A 1090 0.24 -0.85 13.59
CA ASP A 1090 -0.16 -0.35 14.92
C ASP A 1090 -0.25 -1.45 15.99
N ARG A 1091 -0.02 -2.71 15.61
CA ARG A 1091 0.09 -3.87 16.52
C ARG A 1091 1.52 -4.37 16.67
N THR A 1092 2.50 -3.55 16.28
CA THR A 1092 3.92 -3.88 16.36
C THR A 1092 4.70 -2.88 17.21
N HIS A 1093 5.49 -3.42 18.13
CA HIS A 1093 6.33 -2.65 19.04
C HIS A 1093 7.79 -2.86 18.68
N LEU A 1094 8.62 -1.83 18.85
CA LEU A 1094 10.07 -2.00 18.79
C LEU A 1094 10.53 -2.68 20.07
N VAL A 1095 11.45 -3.63 19.95
CA VAL A 1095 12.10 -4.23 21.13
C VAL A 1095 13.02 -3.17 21.73
N GLU A 1096 12.70 -2.68 22.92
CA GLU A 1096 13.58 -1.77 23.65
C GLU A 1096 14.94 -2.44 23.92
N PRO A 1097 16.06 -1.74 23.71
CA PRO A 1097 17.36 -2.26 24.10
C PRO A 1097 17.39 -2.52 25.60
N SER A 1098 17.72 -3.74 26.01
CA SER A 1098 17.95 -4.02 27.43
C SER A 1098 19.13 -3.20 27.92
N ASN A 1099 18.93 -2.40 28.97
CA ASN A 1099 20.01 -1.68 29.68
C ASN A 1099 21.01 -2.63 30.38
N VAL A 1100 20.76 -3.94 30.36
CA VAL A 1100 21.64 -4.98 30.90
C VAL A 1100 22.33 -5.72 29.75
N PRO A 1101 23.68 -5.80 29.71
CA PRO A 1101 24.42 -6.57 28.71
C PRO A 1101 23.95 -8.03 28.67
N ALA A 1102 23.57 -8.52 27.49
CA ALA A 1102 23.13 -9.89 27.32
C ALA A 1102 24.24 -10.90 27.71
N PRO A 1103 23.93 -12.00 28.44
CA PRO A 1103 24.90 -13.04 28.74
C PRO A 1103 25.54 -13.61 27.47
N ARG A 1104 26.86 -13.89 27.52
CA ARG A 1104 27.61 -14.46 26.38
C ARG A 1104 26.92 -15.72 25.86
N GLY A 1105 26.52 -15.69 24.59
CA GLY A 1105 25.89 -16.82 23.88
C GLY A 1105 24.38 -16.69 23.69
N VAL A 1106 23.70 -15.75 24.36
CA VAL A 1106 22.29 -15.44 24.10
C VAL A 1106 22.20 -14.30 23.09
N PRO A 1107 21.62 -14.48 21.89
CA PRO A 1107 21.41 -13.37 20.97
C PRO A 1107 20.40 -12.39 21.59
N ALA A 1108 20.80 -11.13 21.75
CA ALA A 1108 19.90 -10.07 22.19
C ALA A 1108 18.72 -9.98 21.21
N ARG A 1109 17.49 -10.06 21.72
CA ARG A 1109 16.30 -9.92 20.90
C ARG A 1109 16.23 -8.48 20.39
N ALA A 1110 16.03 -8.31 19.08
CA ALA A 1110 16.04 -7.01 18.45
C ALA A 1110 15.08 -6.98 17.24
N GLY A 1111 14.66 -5.78 16.85
CA GLY A 1111 13.72 -5.55 15.76
C GLY A 1111 12.30 -5.24 16.25
N LEU A 1112 11.28 -5.74 15.55
CA LEU A 1112 9.88 -5.61 15.92
C LEU A 1112 9.33 -6.89 16.54
N THR A 1113 8.50 -6.71 17.57
CA THR A 1113 7.63 -7.75 18.15
C THR A 1113 6.17 -7.48 17.81
N LEU A 1114 5.38 -8.55 17.80
CA LEU A 1114 3.93 -8.45 17.81
C LEU A 1114 3.47 -8.12 19.23
N ASP A 1115 2.46 -7.25 19.38
CA ASP A 1115 1.82 -6.98 20.65
C ASP A 1115 1.31 -8.28 21.31
N GLU A 1116 1.72 -8.55 22.56
CA GLU A 1116 1.43 -9.83 23.23
C GLU A 1116 -0.06 -10.02 23.52
N GLU A 1117 -0.78 -8.94 23.85
CA GLU A 1117 -2.21 -9.02 24.15
C GLU A 1117 -3.02 -9.29 22.86
N PHE A 1118 -2.64 -8.63 21.76
CA PHE A 1118 -3.15 -8.87 20.42
C PHE A 1118 -2.87 -10.30 19.95
N ALA A 1119 -1.63 -10.79 20.13
CA ALA A 1119 -1.23 -12.15 19.80
C ALA A 1119 -2.04 -13.19 20.58
N ARG A 1120 -2.20 -13.00 21.90
CA ARG A 1120 -3.03 -13.88 22.74
C ARG A 1120 -4.51 -13.87 22.35
N LYS A 1121 -5.01 -12.78 21.74
CA LYS A 1121 -6.38 -12.66 21.22
C LYS A 1121 -6.58 -13.33 19.84
N ALA A 1122 -5.56 -13.92 19.22
CA ALA A 1122 -5.64 -14.59 17.92
C ALA A 1122 -6.76 -15.66 17.87
N ARG A 1123 -7.71 -15.51 16.94
CA ARG A 1123 -8.89 -16.38 16.82
C ARG A 1123 -9.47 -16.41 15.41
N LEU A 1124 -10.30 -17.39 15.07
CA LEU A 1124 -10.92 -17.44 13.74
C LEU A 1124 -11.96 -16.32 13.53
N ARG A 1125 -11.90 -15.63 12.38
CA ARG A 1125 -12.99 -14.70 11.99
C ARG A 1125 -14.25 -15.51 11.68
N ARG A 1126 -15.36 -15.18 12.33
CA ARG A 1126 -16.70 -15.77 12.11
C ARG A 1126 -17.62 -14.69 11.51
N LYS A 1127 -18.65 -15.12 10.79
CA LYS A 1127 -19.61 -14.26 10.09
C LYS A 1127 -20.58 -13.59 11.06
#